data_AF-B4LEC1-F1
#
_entry.id   AF-B4LEC1-F1
#
_cell.length_a   1.000
_cell.length_b   1.000
_cell.length_c   1.000
_cell.angle_alpha   90.00
_cell.angle_beta   90.00
_cell.angle_gamma   90.00
#
_symmetry.space_group_name_H-M   'P 1'
#
loop_
_entity.id
_entity.type
_entity.pdbx_description
1 polymer ?
#
loop_
_entity_poly.entity_id
_entity_poly.type
_entity_poly.pdbx_seq_one_letter_code
_entity_poly.pdbx_strand_id
1 'polypeptide(L)'
;MTNSLELECSALKVARHKIERVGCAYFNARRQIGDSSGVERSDSDEKLAGAGEDVDISYLKSLDPKEWKDQDHYSVLGLGKLRYEASDDDIRRAYRRMVLLHHPDKRKAKGEEVITDDDYFTCITKAYEILGTSKTRRSYDSVDPEFDDAFPTQTDIESNYFDSFNKYFNLNARWSEKSNVPPFGEVDAKREEVERFYNFWYDFKSWREFSYLDEEDKEKGQDRDERRWIEKENKAARIKRKKEEMTRIRALVDLAYNNDKRIQRFKQEEKDRKAAAKRAKMDAAQAQKAEQERAVREAALAKEKADKAEQKRIEQIRIEREQQKKVLKKERKTLRDKVKDCKYYAKNDKDQLKHMEGTEKICETFSLSELQALNKAMETKGRESFVAALHTAEQKIAAELEELNMAQQKKQANNTPKQGVKEVKKGELWSNENVQLLIKAVNLFPAGTAQRWDVIATFINQHCGAGSGQVTARDVLNKAKALQNSDHSKSTLKTQANEAAFQSFEKSKKEVQTTNDITLGESPAESKENVKQNGGDHMGNLQQQQQPEPKQNGNAMTAPAATPAPTTNGVASKTWTKEEQALLEQAIKTYPTTTPDRWDCIAACIPNRSKKDCLRRVKELVELVNSKKEAQAAVK
;
A
#
# COMPACT_ATOMS: atom_id res chain seq x y z
N MET A 1 -6.55 83.61 -15.43
CA MET A 1 -7.32 83.60 -16.70
C MET A 1 -6.78 82.44 -17.55
N THR A 2 -7.61 81.82 -18.37
CA THR A 2 -7.22 80.68 -19.23
C THR A 2 -6.54 81.17 -20.51
N ASN A 3 -5.58 80.42 -21.04
CA ASN A 3 -5.74 79.75 -22.34
C ASN A 3 -4.57 78.81 -22.68
N SER A 4 -4.93 77.79 -23.47
CA SER A 4 -4.13 76.92 -24.36
C SER A 4 -2.62 76.75 -24.11
N LEU A 5 -2.24 75.54 -23.69
CA LEU A 5 -0.96 74.94 -24.10
C LEU A 5 -1.09 74.46 -25.55
N GLU A 6 -0.14 74.81 -26.40
CA GLU A 6 0.00 74.22 -27.73
C GLU A 6 0.62 72.82 -27.62
N LEU A 7 0.12 71.88 -28.42
CA LEU A 7 0.62 70.50 -28.51
C LEU A 7 0.82 70.17 -30.00
N GLU A 8 2.07 69.91 -30.38
CA GLU A 8 2.45 69.70 -31.79
C GLU A 8 1.81 68.43 -32.38
N CYS A 9 0.88 68.62 -33.32
CA CYS A 9 0.25 67.51 -34.03
C CYS A 9 1.19 66.94 -35.11
N SER A 10 2.05 65.99 -34.72
CA SER A 10 2.96 65.28 -35.62
C SER A 10 2.20 64.51 -36.71
N ALA A 11 2.37 64.91 -37.97
CA ALA A 11 1.57 64.41 -39.09
C ALA A 11 1.77 62.91 -39.40
N LEU A 12 0.66 62.17 -39.49
CA LEU A 12 0.64 60.77 -39.92
C LEU A 12 1.10 60.59 -41.37
N LYS A 13 2.27 59.96 -41.56
CA LYS A 13 2.77 59.56 -42.88
C LYS A 13 2.02 58.33 -43.42
N VAL A 14 1.00 58.56 -44.25
CA VAL A 14 0.27 57.50 -44.95
C VAL A 14 1.14 56.90 -46.06
N ALA A 15 1.68 55.70 -45.84
CA ALA A 15 2.51 54.97 -46.80
C ALA A 15 1.67 54.36 -47.95
N ARG A 16 1.37 55.17 -48.98
CA ARG A 16 0.74 54.71 -50.23
C ARG A 16 1.65 53.71 -50.97
N HIS A 17 1.39 52.42 -50.81
CA HIS A 17 2.07 51.38 -51.57
C HIS A 17 1.58 51.37 -53.03
N LYS A 18 2.51 51.50 -53.97
CA LYS A 18 2.23 51.46 -55.41
C LYS A 18 2.06 50.01 -55.86
N ILE A 19 0.83 49.54 -55.99
CA ILE A 19 0.53 48.19 -56.48
C ILE A 19 0.75 48.16 -58.00
N GLU A 20 1.84 47.54 -58.45
CA GLU A 20 2.07 47.27 -59.87
C GLU A 20 1.48 45.91 -60.28
N ARG A 21 0.94 45.82 -61.50
CA ARG A 21 0.37 44.58 -62.02
C ARG A 21 1.49 43.62 -62.43
N VAL A 22 1.60 42.50 -61.73
CA VAL A 22 2.50 41.37 -62.04
C VAL A 22 2.11 40.70 -63.37
N GLY A 23 2.49 41.31 -64.49
CA GLY A 23 2.07 40.89 -65.84
C GLY A 23 3.13 40.89 -66.94
N CYS A 24 4.28 41.55 -66.77
CA CYS A 24 5.35 41.56 -67.79
C CYS A 24 6.66 40.92 -67.31
N ALA A 25 7.17 41.30 -66.12
CA ALA A 25 8.41 40.73 -65.59
C ALA A 25 8.35 39.19 -65.42
N TYR A 26 7.22 38.68 -64.90
CA TYR A 26 7.00 37.24 -64.70
C TYR A 26 7.03 36.45 -66.03
N PHE A 27 6.34 36.95 -67.06
CA PHE A 27 6.29 36.31 -68.37
C PHE A 27 7.62 36.41 -69.14
N ASN A 28 8.35 37.52 -69.01
CA ASN A 28 9.67 37.66 -69.63
C ASN A 28 10.72 36.77 -68.96
N ALA A 29 10.72 36.64 -67.62
CA ALA A 29 11.58 35.69 -66.92
C ALA A 29 11.28 34.25 -67.36
N ARG A 30 9.99 33.88 -67.42
CA ARG A 30 9.53 32.56 -67.89
C ARG A 30 9.77 32.31 -69.39
N ARG A 31 10.12 33.34 -70.17
CA ARG A 31 10.52 33.23 -71.58
C ARG A 31 12.04 33.09 -71.76
N GLN A 32 12.84 33.51 -70.79
CA GLN A 32 14.30 33.30 -70.80
C GLN A 32 14.71 31.96 -70.17
N ILE A 33 13.92 31.42 -69.24
CA ILE A 33 14.04 30.03 -68.78
C ILE A 33 13.33 29.13 -69.81
N GLY A 34 13.93 29.04 -71.00
CA GLY A 34 13.28 28.57 -72.22
C GLY A 34 14.01 27.47 -73.00
N ASP A 35 14.99 26.80 -72.40
CA ASP A 35 15.60 25.59 -72.97
C ASP A 35 16.12 24.62 -71.88
N SER A 36 15.18 23.94 -71.21
CA SER A 36 15.41 22.69 -70.46
C SER A 36 14.07 22.04 -70.13
N SER A 37 13.91 20.77 -70.47
CA SER A 37 12.68 19.99 -70.25
C SER A 37 12.58 19.48 -68.81
N GLY A 38 12.47 20.40 -67.84
CA GLY A 38 12.43 20.09 -66.41
C GLY A 38 11.35 20.89 -65.68
N VAL A 39 10.10 20.45 -65.75
CA VAL A 39 9.09 20.85 -64.76
C VAL A 39 9.34 20.00 -63.52
N GLU A 40 9.71 20.62 -62.40
CA GLU A 40 9.72 19.92 -61.11
C GLU A 40 8.29 19.45 -60.79
N ARG A 41 8.07 18.14 -60.98
CA ARG A 41 6.88 17.47 -60.49
C ARG A 41 6.92 17.51 -58.96
N SER A 42 5.77 17.75 -58.36
CA SER A 42 5.60 17.39 -56.94
C SER A 42 5.90 15.90 -56.79
N ASP A 43 6.56 15.49 -55.70
CA ASP A 43 6.78 14.08 -55.31
C ASP A 43 5.52 13.21 -55.53
N SER A 44 4.35 13.78 -55.27
CA SER A 44 3.07 13.11 -55.42
C SER A 44 2.53 13.09 -56.86
N ASP A 45 2.89 14.05 -57.72
CA ASP A 45 2.63 13.99 -59.17
C ASP A 45 3.56 12.98 -59.86
N GLU A 46 4.78 12.80 -59.35
CA GLU A 46 5.71 11.76 -59.79
C GLU A 46 5.23 10.35 -59.37
N LYS A 47 4.78 10.17 -58.12
CA LYS A 47 4.07 8.95 -57.68
C LYS A 47 2.84 8.66 -58.53
N LEU A 48 2.04 9.68 -58.85
CA LEU A 48 0.87 9.56 -59.72
C LEU A 48 1.21 9.30 -61.20
N ALA A 49 2.46 9.51 -61.64
CA ALA A 49 2.91 9.24 -63.00
C ALA A 49 3.28 7.76 -63.23
N GLY A 50 3.76 7.04 -62.19
CA GLY A 50 4.01 5.59 -62.26
C GLY A 50 2.83 4.71 -61.82
N ALA A 51 1.86 5.29 -61.10
CA ALA A 51 0.70 4.57 -60.59
C ALA A 51 -0.62 4.87 -61.33
N GLY A 52 -0.67 5.95 -62.13
CA GLY A 52 -1.92 6.58 -62.57
C GLY A 52 -2.36 6.34 -64.02
N GLU A 53 -1.70 5.42 -64.73
CA GLU A 53 -2.10 4.97 -66.08
C GLU A 53 -2.84 3.63 -65.97
N ASP A 54 -3.87 3.47 -66.81
CA ASP A 54 -4.79 2.32 -66.91
C ASP A 54 -5.48 1.89 -65.60
N VAL A 55 -6.47 2.69 -65.19
CA VAL A 55 -7.67 2.11 -64.57
C VAL A 55 -8.41 1.35 -65.68
N ASP A 56 -8.48 0.04 -65.57
CA ASP A 56 -9.07 -0.77 -66.65
C ASP A 56 -10.53 -0.36 -66.90
N ILE A 57 -10.77 0.07 -68.15
CA ILE A 57 -12.09 0.50 -68.61
C ILE A 57 -13.06 -0.70 -68.68
N SER A 58 -12.54 -1.93 -68.85
CA SER A 58 -13.33 -3.15 -68.76
C SER A 58 -13.76 -3.43 -67.32
N TYR A 59 -12.85 -3.37 -66.35
CA TYR A 59 -13.15 -3.42 -64.91
C TYR A 59 -14.23 -2.40 -64.53
N LEU A 60 -14.03 -1.11 -64.85
CA LEU A 60 -15.02 -0.07 -64.54
C LEU A 60 -16.41 -0.36 -65.15
N LYS A 61 -16.46 -0.83 -66.41
CA LYS A 61 -17.72 -1.21 -67.08
C LYS A 61 -18.37 -2.47 -66.51
N SER A 62 -17.67 -3.24 -65.68
CA SER A 62 -18.21 -4.43 -65.00
C SER A 62 -18.85 -4.14 -63.63
N LEU A 63 -18.74 -2.90 -63.14
CA LEU A 63 -19.26 -2.49 -61.83
C LEU A 63 -20.75 -2.10 -61.91
N ASP A 64 -21.61 -2.75 -61.12
CA ASP A 64 -22.99 -2.31 -60.92
C ASP A 64 -23.04 -1.17 -59.87
N PRO A 65 -23.57 0.02 -60.20
CA PRO A 65 -23.72 1.13 -59.25
C PRO A 65 -24.53 0.85 -57.99
N LYS A 66 -25.38 -0.20 -57.98
CA LYS A 66 -26.17 -0.62 -56.82
C LYS A 66 -25.29 -1.32 -55.79
N GLU A 67 -24.40 -2.18 -56.25
CA GLU A 67 -23.45 -2.96 -55.44
C GLU A 67 -22.16 -2.19 -55.13
N TRP A 68 -22.20 -0.85 -55.11
CA TRP A 68 -21.06 0.02 -54.81
C TRP A 68 -20.41 -0.27 -53.46
N LYS A 69 -21.13 -0.86 -52.50
CA LYS A 69 -20.65 -1.10 -51.14
C LYS A 69 -19.49 -2.10 -51.09
N ASP A 70 -19.51 -3.12 -51.95
CA ASP A 70 -18.51 -4.21 -51.94
C ASP A 70 -17.37 -3.99 -52.95
N GLN A 71 -17.33 -2.81 -53.60
CA GLN A 71 -16.29 -2.43 -54.55
C GLN A 71 -15.02 -1.89 -53.85
N ASP A 72 -13.87 -2.08 -54.49
CA ASP A 72 -12.63 -1.43 -54.04
C ASP A 72 -12.55 0.02 -54.52
N HIS A 73 -12.97 0.95 -53.66
CA HIS A 73 -12.96 2.38 -53.93
C HIS A 73 -11.58 2.94 -54.30
N TYR A 74 -10.49 2.33 -53.82
CA TYR A 74 -9.15 2.73 -54.26
C TYR A 74 -8.90 2.31 -55.70
N SER A 75 -9.24 1.07 -56.07
CA SER A 75 -9.12 0.60 -57.45
C SER A 75 -10.04 1.35 -58.42
N VAL A 76 -11.28 1.68 -58.03
CA VAL A 76 -12.21 2.52 -58.82
C VAL A 76 -11.64 3.91 -59.13
N LEU A 77 -10.85 4.50 -58.22
CA LEU A 77 -10.16 5.78 -58.45
C LEU A 77 -8.78 5.65 -59.12
N GLY A 78 -8.28 4.43 -59.40
CA GLY A 78 -6.92 4.24 -59.93
C GLY A 78 -5.81 4.38 -58.88
N LEU A 79 -6.13 4.13 -57.62
CA LEU A 79 -5.23 4.16 -56.47
C LEU A 79 -5.01 2.79 -55.82
N GLY A 80 -5.44 1.69 -56.46
CA GLY A 80 -5.30 0.32 -55.94
C GLY A 80 -3.85 -0.11 -55.63
N LYS A 81 -2.83 0.56 -56.20
CA LYS A 81 -1.41 0.39 -55.84
C LYS A 81 -1.01 1.07 -54.51
N LEU A 82 -1.70 2.15 -54.12
CA LEU A 82 -1.40 2.94 -52.91
C LEU A 82 -2.34 2.58 -51.74
N ARG A 83 -3.60 2.21 -52.03
CA ARG A 83 -4.65 1.90 -51.03
C ARG A 83 -4.65 2.90 -49.86
N TYR A 84 -4.58 2.41 -48.63
CA TYR A 84 -4.54 3.18 -47.38
C TYR A 84 -3.33 4.14 -47.27
N GLU A 85 -2.27 3.99 -48.07
CA GLU A 85 -1.08 4.86 -48.08
C GLU A 85 -1.27 6.12 -48.95
N ALA A 86 -2.31 6.19 -49.78
CA ALA A 86 -2.61 7.36 -50.61
C ALA A 86 -2.84 8.61 -49.76
N SER A 87 -2.32 9.78 -50.15
CA SER A 87 -2.63 11.03 -49.46
C SER A 87 -3.99 11.60 -49.90
N ASP A 88 -4.55 12.49 -49.09
CA ASP A 88 -5.80 13.16 -49.41
C ASP A 88 -5.68 14.07 -50.66
N ASP A 89 -4.47 14.47 -51.11
CA ASP A 89 -4.29 15.14 -52.41
C ASP A 89 -4.16 14.16 -53.58
N ASP A 90 -3.72 12.92 -53.35
CA ASP A 90 -3.73 11.85 -54.36
C ASP A 90 -5.16 11.43 -54.67
N ILE A 91 -5.98 11.21 -53.64
CA ILE A 91 -7.42 10.92 -53.78
C ILE A 91 -8.13 12.05 -54.54
N ARG A 92 -7.86 13.32 -54.17
CA ARG A 92 -8.46 14.48 -54.86
C ARG A 92 -7.95 14.66 -56.29
N ARG A 93 -6.70 14.30 -56.63
CA ARG A 93 -6.18 14.33 -58.00
C ARG A 93 -6.73 13.17 -58.84
N ALA A 94 -6.73 11.97 -58.30
CA ALA A 94 -7.27 10.77 -58.91
C ALA A 94 -8.74 10.97 -59.29
N TYR A 95 -9.59 11.39 -58.33
CA TYR A 95 -10.99 11.70 -58.63
C TYR A 95 -11.16 12.78 -59.71
N ARG A 96 -10.40 13.89 -59.65
CA ARG A 96 -10.43 14.92 -60.71
C ARG A 96 -10.06 14.36 -62.09
N ARG A 97 -9.07 13.44 -62.17
CA ARG A 97 -8.68 12.75 -63.40
C ARG A 97 -9.81 11.84 -63.90
N MET A 98 -10.36 10.99 -63.03
CA MET A 98 -11.44 10.06 -63.38
C MET A 98 -12.70 10.80 -63.85
N VAL A 99 -13.09 11.89 -63.18
CA VAL A 99 -14.20 12.74 -63.62
C VAL A 99 -13.92 13.36 -64.99
N LEU A 100 -12.72 13.91 -65.23
CA LEU A 100 -12.38 14.51 -66.53
C LEU A 100 -12.36 13.49 -67.68
N LEU A 101 -12.06 12.23 -67.41
CA LEU A 101 -11.98 11.16 -68.42
C LEU A 101 -13.36 10.49 -68.68
N HIS A 102 -14.14 10.24 -67.63
CA HIS A 102 -15.35 9.40 -67.68
C HIS A 102 -16.68 10.15 -67.48
N HIS A 103 -16.71 11.49 -67.42
CA HIS A 103 -17.96 12.26 -67.27
C HIS A 103 -19.01 11.87 -68.34
N PRO A 104 -20.29 11.66 -67.98
CA PRO A 104 -21.32 11.20 -68.90
C PRO A 104 -21.43 12.07 -70.16
N ASP A 105 -21.44 13.41 -70.05
CA ASP A 105 -21.49 14.30 -71.23
C ASP A 105 -20.25 14.15 -72.14
N LYS A 106 -19.06 13.91 -71.57
CA LYS A 106 -17.83 13.74 -72.36
C LYS A 106 -17.81 12.41 -73.10
N ARG A 107 -18.50 11.39 -72.60
CA ARG A 107 -18.67 10.08 -73.24
C ARG A 107 -19.79 10.10 -74.28
N LYS A 108 -20.94 10.74 -73.97
CA LYS A 108 -21.98 11.04 -74.96
C LYS A 108 -21.44 11.86 -76.14
N ALA A 109 -20.58 12.85 -75.89
CA ALA A 109 -19.90 13.62 -76.93
C ALA A 109 -18.86 12.82 -77.75
N LYS A 110 -18.44 11.63 -77.30
CA LYS A 110 -17.62 10.67 -78.05
C LYS A 110 -18.47 9.62 -78.80
N GLY A 111 -19.79 9.63 -78.63
CA GLY A 111 -20.69 8.62 -79.21
C GLY A 111 -20.86 7.34 -78.39
N GLU A 112 -20.46 7.33 -77.11
CA GLU A 112 -20.78 6.21 -76.21
C GLU A 112 -22.25 6.27 -75.75
N GLU A 113 -22.92 5.13 -75.71
CA GLU A 113 -24.20 4.98 -75.01
C GLU A 113 -23.96 5.05 -73.49
N VAL A 114 -24.76 5.87 -72.80
CA VAL A 114 -24.63 6.11 -71.36
C VAL A 114 -26.02 6.16 -70.74
N ILE A 115 -26.39 5.08 -70.03
CA ILE A 115 -27.59 4.99 -69.20
C ILE A 115 -27.37 5.88 -67.97
N THR A 116 -28.20 6.90 -67.76
CA THR A 116 -27.92 7.94 -66.74
C THR A 116 -27.93 7.43 -65.31
N ASP A 117 -28.71 6.39 -65.04
CA ASP A 117 -29.06 5.96 -63.69
C ASP A 117 -28.29 4.69 -63.26
N ASP A 118 -27.59 4.04 -64.20
CA ASP A 118 -26.94 2.74 -64.01
C ASP A 118 -25.53 2.67 -64.66
N ASP A 119 -24.88 3.82 -64.85
CA ASP A 119 -23.52 3.93 -65.38
C ASP A 119 -22.44 3.97 -64.28
N TYR A 120 -21.28 3.37 -64.56
CA TYR A 120 -20.14 3.25 -63.66
C TYR A 120 -19.54 4.60 -63.18
N PHE A 121 -19.89 5.74 -63.80
CA PHE A 121 -19.58 7.06 -63.26
C PHE A 121 -20.16 7.26 -61.84
N THR A 122 -21.29 6.62 -61.52
CA THR A 122 -21.85 6.59 -60.16
C THR A 122 -20.95 5.83 -59.18
N CYS A 123 -20.25 4.79 -59.63
CA CYS A 123 -19.23 4.11 -58.81
C CYS A 123 -18.05 5.06 -58.51
N ILE A 124 -17.61 5.84 -59.51
CA ILE A 124 -16.52 6.84 -59.38
C ILE A 124 -16.90 7.96 -58.39
N THR A 125 -18.14 8.44 -58.39
CA THR A 125 -18.60 9.43 -57.41
C THR A 125 -18.74 8.82 -56.00
N LYS A 126 -19.30 7.61 -55.86
CA LYS A 126 -19.38 6.90 -54.58
C LYS A 126 -18.01 6.63 -53.97
N ALA A 127 -17.03 6.20 -54.77
CA ALA A 127 -15.66 5.99 -54.32
C ALA A 127 -15.02 7.26 -53.73
N TYR A 128 -15.31 8.44 -54.31
CA TYR A 128 -14.84 9.70 -53.76
C TYR A 128 -15.69 10.22 -52.59
N GLU A 129 -16.99 9.94 -52.50
CA GLU A 129 -17.78 10.19 -51.29
C GLU A 129 -17.23 9.41 -50.09
N ILE A 130 -16.82 8.15 -50.30
CA ILE A 130 -16.20 7.33 -49.25
C ILE A 130 -14.78 7.79 -48.96
N LEU A 131 -13.88 7.85 -49.94
CA LEU A 131 -12.46 8.13 -49.69
C LEU A 131 -12.11 9.61 -49.49
N GLY A 132 -12.97 10.53 -49.95
CA GLY A 132 -12.70 11.98 -49.97
C GLY A 132 -12.83 12.69 -48.63
N THR A 133 -13.31 12.03 -47.56
CA THR A 133 -13.28 12.57 -46.20
C THR A 133 -12.58 11.61 -45.24
N SER A 134 -11.71 12.12 -44.38
CA SER A 134 -10.95 11.32 -43.40
C SER A 134 -11.84 10.40 -42.54
N LYS A 135 -13.07 10.83 -42.19
CA LYS A 135 -14.01 10.01 -41.40
C LYS A 135 -14.57 8.82 -42.19
N THR A 136 -15.10 9.06 -43.38
CA THR A 136 -15.69 8.01 -44.23
C THR A 136 -14.60 7.06 -44.71
N ARG A 137 -13.45 7.60 -45.11
CA ARG A 137 -12.24 6.86 -45.48
C ARG A 137 -11.80 5.93 -44.36
N ARG A 138 -11.61 6.44 -43.13
CA ARG A 138 -11.26 5.63 -41.96
C ARG A 138 -12.30 4.54 -41.64
N SER A 139 -13.58 4.79 -41.89
CA SER A 139 -14.60 3.75 -41.68
C SER A 139 -14.47 2.59 -42.69
N TYR A 140 -14.14 2.90 -43.95
CA TYR A 140 -13.88 1.94 -45.01
C TYR A 140 -12.55 1.21 -44.82
N ASP A 141 -11.45 1.93 -44.60
CA ASP A 141 -10.13 1.37 -44.31
C ASP A 141 -10.16 0.41 -43.11
N SER A 142 -11.08 0.59 -42.16
CA SER A 142 -11.23 -0.33 -41.03
C SER A 142 -11.69 -1.75 -41.38
N VAL A 143 -12.12 -1.99 -42.62
CA VAL A 143 -12.68 -3.27 -43.09
C VAL A 143 -12.03 -3.77 -44.41
N ASP A 144 -10.80 -3.30 -44.70
CA ASP A 144 -9.96 -3.68 -45.84
C ASP A 144 -9.95 -5.21 -46.13
N PRO A 145 -10.60 -5.70 -47.21
CA PRO A 145 -10.73 -7.13 -47.49
C PRO A 145 -9.44 -7.85 -47.89
N GLU A 146 -8.40 -7.10 -48.28
CA GLU A 146 -7.07 -7.66 -48.61
C GLU A 146 -6.21 -7.95 -47.36
N PHE A 147 -6.73 -7.71 -46.16
CA PHE A 147 -5.96 -7.90 -44.94
C PHE A 147 -5.81 -9.39 -44.54
N ASP A 148 -4.55 -9.85 -44.46
CA ASP A 148 -4.18 -11.16 -43.91
C ASP A 148 -4.44 -11.20 -42.39
N ASP A 149 -5.69 -11.54 -42.01
CA ASP A 149 -6.12 -11.73 -40.62
C ASP A 149 -5.55 -13.03 -39.98
N ALA A 150 -4.78 -13.85 -40.71
CA ALA A 150 -4.29 -15.15 -40.26
C ALA A 150 -3.14 -15.07 -39.23
N PHE A 151 -2.73 -16.25 -38.75
CA PHE A 151 -1.64 -16.43 -37.79
C PHE A 151 -0.51 -17.27 -38.40
N PRO A 152 0.74 -17.14 -37.91
CA PRO A 152 1.84 -18.00 -38.34
C PRO A 152 1.54 -19.47 -38.01
N THR A 153 1.87 -20.38 -38.93
CA THR A 153 1.69 -21.82 -38.72
C THR A 153 2.75 -22.37 -37.76
N GLN A 154 2.53 -23.56 -37.22
CA GLN A 154 3.51 -24.21 -36.32
C GLN A 154 4.90 -24.35 -36.98
N THR A 155 4.95 -24.64 -38.29
CA THR A 155 6.19 -24.72 -39.07
C THR A 155 6.92 -23.37 -39.13
N ASP A 156 6.18 -22.27 -39.26
CA ASP A 156 6.74 -20.92 -39.28
C ASP A 156 7.32 -20.53 -37.90
N ILE A 157 6.58 -20.88 -36.84
CA ILE A 157 6.97 -20.67 -35.44
C ILE A 157 8.25 -21.45 -35.09
N GLU A 158 8.41 -22.66 -35.61
CA GLU A 158 9.58 -23.50 -35.37
C GLU A 158 10.81 -23.10 -36.20
N SER A 159 10.61 -22.65 -37.44
CA SER A 159 11.70 -22.31 -38.38
C SER A 159 12.17 -20.85 -38.27
N ASN A 160 11.25 -19.88 -38.35
CA ASN A 160 11.55 -18.45 -38.54
C ASN A 160 10.78 -17.56 -37.54
N TYR A 161 10.65 -18.03 -36.29
CA TYR A 161 9.90 -17.39 -35.19
C TYR A 161 9.86 -15.85 -35.23
N PHE A 162 11.03 -15.21 -35.29
CA PHE A 162 11.14 -13.76 -35.20
C PHE A 162 10.57 -13.07 -36.44
N ASP A 163 10.99 -13.45 -37.64
CA ASP A 163 10.50 -12.86 -38.90
C ASP A 163 8.99 -13.06 -39.07
N SER A 164 8.50 -14.28 -38.76
CA SER A 164 7.08 -14.61 -38.84
C SER A 164 6.25 -13.74 -37.90
N PHE A 165 6.56 -13.69 -36.60
CA PHE A 165 5.80 -12.84 -35.67
C PHE A 165 5.99 -11.35 -35.96
N ASN A 166 7.18 -10.90 -36.37
CA ASN A 166 7.43 -9.50 -36.75
C ASN A 166 6.58 -9.09 -37.96
N LYS A 167 6.44 -9.94 -39.00
CA LYS A 167 5.48 -9.72 -40.11
C LYS A 167 4.06 -9.48 -39.57
N TYR A 168 3.52 -10.42 -38.79
CA TYR A 168 2.14 -10.34 -38.31
C TYR A 168 1.91 -9.17 -37.33
N PHE A 169 2.86 -8.85 -36.46
CA PHE A 169 2.73 -7.68 -35.58
C PHE A 169 2.83 -6.36 -36.35
N ASN A 170 3.68 -6.24 -37.37
CA ASN A 170 3.76 -5.03 -38.20
C ASN A 170 2.51 -4.85 -39.07
N LEU A 171 1.94 -5.93 -39.63
CA LEU A 171 0.65 -5.88 -40.33
C LEU A 171 -0.48 -5.37 -39.41
N ASN A 172 -0.54 -5.85 -38.16
CA ASN A 172 -1.55 -5.41 -37.20
C ASN A 172 -1.23 -4.03 -36.57
N ALA A 173 0.02 -3.56 -36.64
CA ALA A 173 0.42 -2.26 -36.12
C ALA A 173 -0.29 -1.09 -36.81
N ARG A 174 -0.63 -1.24 -38.10
CA ARG A 174 -1.39 -0.23 -38.88
C ARG A 174 -2.74 0.12 -38.24
N TRP A 175 -3.30 -0.79 -37.44
CA TRP A 175 -4.56 -0.61 -36.73
C TRP A 175 -4.43 0.12 -35.37
N SER A 176 -3.24 0.46 -34.88
CA SER A 176 -3.09 0.97 -33.51
C SER A 176 -3.54 2.43 -33.33
N GLU A 177 -4.29 2.73 -32.27
CA GLU A 177 -4.56 4.12 -31.83
C GLU A 177 -3.30 4.90 -31.41
N LYS A 178 -2.17 4.20 -31.18
CA LYS A 178 -0.89 4.77 -30.73
C LYS A 178 0.14 4.66 -31.85
N SER A 179 0.70 5.79 -32.29
CA SER A 179 1.74 5.82 -33.34
C SER A 179 3.08 5.21 -32.93
N ASN A 180 3.36 5.08 -31.62
CA ASN A 180 4.62 4.58 -31.09
C ASN A 180 4.57 3.09 -30.70
N VAL A 181 4.20 2.24 -31.67
CA VAL A 181 4.19 0.77 -31.55
C VAL A 181 5.62 0.25 -31.30
N PRO A 182 5.88 -0.55 -30.24
CA PRO A 182 7.17 -1.20 -30.04
C PRO A 182 7.37 -2.34 -31.06
N PRO A 183 8.57 -2.50 -31.65
CA PRO A 183 8.91 -3.64 -32.51
C PRO A 183 9.04 -4.94 -31.68
N PHE A 184 8.88 -6.10 -32.33
CA PHE A 184 8.99 -7.41 -31.68
C PHE A 184 10.40 -7.72 -31.15
N GLY A 185 11.42 -7.15 -31.79
CA GLY A 185 12.83 -7.22 -31.39
C GLY A 185 13.45 -8.60 -31.59
N GLU A 186 14.78 -8.64 -31.44
CA GLU A 186 15.62 -9.80 -31.73
C GLU A 186 15.70 -10.82 -30.57
N VAL A 187 16.43 -11.92 -30.82
CA VAL A 187 16.80 -12.96 -29.84
C VAL A 187 17.39 -12.36 -28.55
N ASP A 188 18.32 -11.40 -28.70
CA ASP A 188 19.07 -10.79 -27.59
C ASP A 188 18.42 -9.53 -26.99
N ALA A 189 17.14 -9.25 -27.34
CA ALA A 189 16.40 -8.12 -26.80
C ALA A 189 16.33 -8.14 -25.26
N LYS A 190 16.49 -6.98 -24.62
CA LYS A 190 16.51 -6.89 -23.15
C LYS A 190 15.14 -7.18 -22.58
N ARG A 191 15.11 -7.69 -21.34
CA ARG A 191 13.89 -7.97 -20.59
C ARG A 191 12.89 -6.79 -20.60
N GLU A 192 13.38 -5.57 -20.38
CA GLU A 192 12.57 -4.34 -20.38
C GLU A 192 11.96 -4.02 -21.76
N GLU A 193 12.68 -4.32 -22.84
CA GLU A 193 12.24 -4.10 -24.22
C GLU A 193 11.14 -5.11 -24.59
N VAL A 194 11.34 -6.39 -24.25
CA VAL A 194 10.38 -7.48 -24.43
C VAL A 194 9.13 -7.29 -23.56
N GLU A 195 9.28 -6.90 -22.29
CA GLU A 195 8.16 -6.58 -21.41
C GLU A 195 7.38 -5.35 -21.92
N ARG A 196 8.07 -4.30 -22.41
CA ARG A 196 7.42 -3.15 -23.04
C ARG A 196 6.62 -3.54 -24.29
N PHE A 197 7.15 -4.45 -25.12
CA PHE A 197 6.42 -4.98 -26.28
C PHE A 197 5.13 -5.69 -25.83
N TYR A 198 5.23 -6.72 -24.98
CA TYR A 198 4.06 -7.50 -24.57
C TYR A 198 3.02 -6.66 -23.82
N ASN A 199 3.44 -5.75 -22.95
CA ASN A 199 2.54 -4.82 -22.27
C ASN A 199 1.77 -3.92 -23.26
N PHE A 200 2.43 -3.40 -24.31
CA PHE A 200 1.76 -2.62 -25.34
C PHE A 200 0.69 -3.42 -26.09
N TRP A 201 0.98 -4.69 -26.40
CA TRP A 201 0.10 -5.55 -27.19
C TRP A 201 -1.03 -6.22 -26.38
N TYR A 202 -0.84 -6.44 -25.07
CA TYR A 202 -1.95 -6.80 -24.18
C TYR A 202 -2.91 -5.62 -23.92
N ASP A 203 -2.37 -4.39 -23.82
CA ASP A 203 -3.12 -3.12 -23.77
C ASP A 203 -3.36 -2.52 -25.18
N PHE A 204 -3.40 -3.36 -26.23
CA PHE A 204 -3.60 -2.90 -27.60
C PHE A 204 -4.97 -2.24 -27.76
N LYS A 205 -5.00 -1.16 -28.53
CA LYS A 205 -6.24 -0.48 -28.92
C LYS A 205 -6.25 -0.32 -30.43
N SER A 206 -7.23 -0.97 -31.06
CA SER A 206 -7.47 -0.89 -32.49
C SER A 206 -8.37 0.30 -32.80
N TRP A 207 -7.96 1.16 -33.73
CA TRP A 207 -8.80 2.26 -34.20
C TRP A 207 -9.94 1.75 -35.11
N ARG A 208 -9.88 0.51 -35.61
CA ARG A 208 -10.90 -0.09 -36.50
C ARG A 208 -12.30 0.03 -35.90
N GLU A 209 -13.28 0.51 -36.66
CA GLU A 209 -14.63 0.78 -36.14
C GLU A 209 -15.79 0.05 -36.82
N PHE A 210 -15.55 -0.59 -37.96
CA PHE A 210 -16.46 -1.54 -38.62
C PHE A 210 -17.83 -0.95 -39.04
N SER A 211 -18.03 0.38 -38.98
CA SER A 211 -19.30 1.02 -39.34
C SER A 211 -19.59 1.05 -40.84
N TYR A 212 -18.62 0.73 -41.68
CA TYR A 212 -18.87 0.46 -43.09
C TYR A 212 -19.66 -0.86 -43.28
N LEU A 213 -19.52 -1.81 -42.35
CA LEU A 213 -20.29 -3.05 -42.28
C LEU A 213 -21.54 -2.92 -41.38
N ASP A 214 -22.01 -1.70 -41.11
CA ASP A 214 -23.36 -1.50 -40.60
C ASP A 214 -24.36 -1.96 -41.68
N GLU A 215 -25.32 -2.80 -41.31
CA GLU A 215 -26.12 -3.58 -42.26
C GLU A 215 -27.32 -2.76 -42.77
N GLU A 216 -28.02 -2.07 -41.87
CA GLU A 216 -29.09 -1.14 -42.23
C GLU A 216 -28.65 0.32 -42.14
N ASP A 217 -29.05 1.14 -43.13
CA ASP A 217 -28.87 2.58 -43.08
C ASP A 217 -29.91 3.21 -42.14
N LYS A 218 -29.42 3.90 -41.11
CA LYS A 218 -30.21 4.64 -40.13
C LYS A 218 -31.19 5.62 -40.76
N GLU A 219 -30.93 6.18 -41.94
CA GLU A 219 -31.86 7.13 -42.57
C GLU A 219 -33.01 6.47 -43.35
N LYS A 220 -32.97 5.13 -43.59
CA LYS A 220 -34.11 4.38 -44.14
C LYS A 220 -35.29 4.27 -43.17
N GLY A 221 -35.05 4.36 -41.85
CA GLY A 221 -36.09 4.21 -40.85
C GLY A 221 -37.19 5.26 -41.02
N GLN A 222 -38.44 4.83 -41.08
CA GLN A 222 -39.60 5.68 -41.34
C GLN A 222 -39.93 6.53 -40.10
N ASP A 223 -39.84 5.94 -38.90
CA ASP A 223 -40.08 6.62 -37.64
C ASP A 223 -38.84 6.75 -36.74
N ARG A 224 -38.96 7.56 -35.68
CA ARG A 224 -37.83 7.90 -34.80
C ARG A 224 -37.31 6.71 -33.98
N ASP A 225 -38.15 5.73 -33.70
CA ASP A 225 -37.82 4.63 -32.80
C ASP A 225 -37.35 3.39 -33.60
N GLU A 226 -37.78 3.23 -34.86
CA GLU A 226 -37.11 2.39 -35.87
C GLU A 226 -35.67 2.88 -36.13
N ARG A 227 -35.43 4.18 -36.35
CA ARG A 227 -34.05 4.73 -36.48
C ARG A 227 -33.19 4.48 -35.24
N ARG A 228 -33.80 4.44 -34.05
CA ARG A 228 -33.11 4.09 -32.79
C ARG A 228 -32.83 2.59 -32.68
N TRP A 229 -33.71 1.75 -33.21
CA TRP A 229 -33.52 0.30 -33.26
C TRP A 229 -32.40 -0.08 -34.24
N ILE A 230 -32.38 0.50 -35.45
CA ILE A 230 -31.30 0.34 -36.44
C ILE A 230 -29.94 0.72 -35.85
N GLU A 231 -29.81 1.93 -35.27
CA GLU A 231 -28.56 2.39 -34.64
C GLU A 231 -28.14 1.47 -33.47
N LYS A 232 -29.09 0.94 -32.71
CA LYS A 232 -28.82 -0.01 -31.61
C LYS A 232 -28.27 -1.34 -32.13
N GLU A 233 -28.85 -1.89 -33.20
CA GLU A 233 -28.43 -3.17 -33.75
C GLU A 233 -27.07 -3.05 -34.48
N ASN A 234 -26.90 -2.03 -35.32
CA ASN A 234 -25.60 -1.67 -35.90
C ASN A 234 -24.52 -1.44 -34.82
N LYS A 235 -24.87 -0.80 -33.70
CA LYS A 235 -23.96 -0.64 -32.55
C LYS A 235 -23.63 -1.98 -31.89
N ALA A 236 -24.58 -2.91 -31.79
CA ALA A 236 -24.33 -4.26 -31.28
C ALA A 236 -23.40 -5.05 -32.22
N ALA A 237 -23.63 -5.00 -33.53
CA ALA A 237 -22.79 -5.60 -34.56
C ALA A 237 -21.35 -5.06 -34.55
N ARG A 238 -21.17 -3.73 -34.49
CA ARG A 238 -19.85 -3.10 -34.34
C ARG A 238 -19.13 -3.49 -33.05
N ILE A 239 -19.85 -3.59 -31.92
CA ILE A 239 -19.29 -4.06 -30.64
C ILE A 239 -18.88 -5.53 -30.73
N LYS A 240 -19.67 -6.37 -31.41
CA LYS A 240 -19.35 -7.79 -31.67
C LYS A 240 -18.08 -7.91 -32.52
N ARG A 241 -18.02 -7.27 -33.69
CA ARG A 241 -16.84 -7.29 -34.60
C ARG A 241 -15.58 -6.73 -33.92
N LYS A 242 -15.68 -5.61 -33.18
CA LYS A 242 -14.56 -5.09 -32.35
C LYS A 242 -14.11 -6.07 -31.26
N LYS A 243 -15.01 -6.83 -30.64
CA LYS A 243 -14.67 -7.84 -29.63
C LYS A 243 -13.99 -9.06 -30.26
N GLU A 244 -14.47 -9.51 -31.41
CA GLU A 244 -13.89 -10.63 -32.18
C GLU A 244 -12.46 -10.28 -32.62
N GLU A 245 -12.25 -9.12 -33.24
CA GLU A 245 -10.92 -8.57 -33.58
C GLU A 245 -10.00 -8.49 -32.35
N MET A 246 -10.47 -7.89 -31.25
CA MET A 246 -9.67 -7.77 -30.02
C MET A 246 -9.45 -9.13 -29.31
N THR A 247 -10.14 -10.19 -29.73
CA THR A 247 -9.89 -11.58 -29.29
C THR A 247 -8.87 -12.24 -30.22
N ARG A 248 -8.94 -12.00 -31.52
CA ARG A 248 -7.95 -12.43 -32.53
C ARG A 248 -6.56 -11.85 -32.25
N ILE A 249 -6.47 -10.54 -31.98
CA ILE A 249 -5.20 -9.90 -31.58
C ILE A 249 -4.63 -10.54 -30.31
N ARG A 250 -5.45 -10.80 -29.28
CA ARG A 250 -4.97 -11.46 -28.06
C ARG A 250 -4.50 -12.89 -28.32
N ALA A 251 -5.18 -13.66 -29.15
CA ALA A 251 -4.75 -15.00 -29.54
C ALA A 251 -3.37 -14.98 -30.23
N LEU A 252 -3.09 -14.00 -31.10
CA LEU A 252 -1.76 -13.80 -31.69
C LEU A 252 -0.69 -13.48 -30.63
N VAL A 253 -1.02 -12.60 -29.67
CA VAL A 253 -0.11 -12.19 -28.58
C VAL A 253 0.19 -13.36 -27.63
N ASP A 254 -0.82 -14.13 -27.24
CA ASP A 254 -0.67 -15.32 -26.41
C ASP A 254 0.09 -16.43 -27.13
N LEU A 255 -0.16 -16.64 -28.44
CA LEU A 255 0.59 -17.58 -29.27
C LEU A 255 2.08 -17.22 -29.34
N ALA A 256 2.40 -15.93 -29.49
CA ALA A 256 3.79 -15.45 -29.40
C ALA A 256 4.37 -15.66 -28.00
N TYR A 257 3.69 -15.18 -26.95
CA TYR A 257 4.17 -15.15 -25.56
C TYR A 257 4.45 -16.54 -24.97
N ASN A 258 3.70 -17.56 -25.40
CA ASN A 258 3.92 -18.95 -24.97
C ASN A 258 5.15 -19.58 -25.66
N ASN A 259 5.39 -19.22 -26.92
CA ASN A 259 6.50 -19.75 -27.73
C ASN A 259 7.81 -18.94 -27.60
N ASP A 260 7.79 -17.74 -27.00
CA ASP A 260 8.98 -16.89 -26.88
C ASP A 260 10.04 -17.48 -25.94
N LYS A 261 11.16 -17.92 -26.52
CA LYS A 261 12.34 -18.45 -25.82
C LYS A 261 12.96 -17.43 -24.84
N ARG A 262 12.86 -16.11 -25.12
CA ARG A 262 13.30 -15.02 -24.23
C ARG A 262 12.44 -14.98 -22.96
N ILE A 263 11.12 -15.06 -23.11
CA ILE A 263 10.17 -15.14 -21.99
C ILE A 263 10.38 -16.41 -21.16
N GLN A 264 10.59 -17.57 -21.81
CA GLN A 264 10.90 -18.82 -21.11
C GLN A 264 12.20 -18.71 -20.30
N ARG A 265 13.26 -18.14 -20.89
CA ARG A 265 14.52 -17.81 -20.19
C ARG A 265 14.28 -16.89 -19.00
N PHE A 266 13.58 -15.76 -19.16
CA PHE A 266 13.35 -14.81 -18.06
C PHE A 266 12.55 -15.42 -16.90
N LYS A 267 11.57 -16.28 -17.19
CA LYS A 267 10.80 -17.06 -16.20
C LYS A 267 11.70 -18.05 -15.44
N GLN A 268 12.59 -18.76 -16.14
CA GLN A 268 13.53 -19.70 -15.52
C GLN A 268 14.61 -18.99 -14.69
N GLU A 269 15.22 -17.90 -15.20
CA GLU A 269 16.13 -17.03 -14.45
C GLU A 269 15.50 -16.52 -13.15
N GLU A 270 14.22 -16.13 -13.17
CA GLU A 270 13.54 -15.66 -11.96
C GLU A 270 13.23 -16.79 -10.97
N LYS A 271 12.82 -17.97 -11.47
CA LYS A 271 12.60 -19.18 -10.67
C LYS A 271 13.90 -19.60 -9.97
N ASP A 272 15.01 -19.59 -10.69
CA ASP A 272 16.33 -19.95 -10.14
C ASP A 272 16.86 -18.88 -9.18
N ARG A 273 16.65 -17.58 -9.46
CA ARG A 273 16.91 -16.49 -8.52
C ARG A 273 16.13 -16.67 -7.21
N LYS A 274 14.85 -17.03 -7.28
CA LYS A 274 14.00 -17.30 -6.10
C LYS A 274 14.46 -18.57 -5.36
N ALA A 275 14.85 -19.63 -6.07
CA ALA A 275 15.36 -20.86 -5.48
C ALA A 275 16.72 -20.63 -4.78
N ALA A 276 17.64 -19.92 -5.43
CA ALA A 276 18.94 -19.53 -4.88
C ALA A 276 18.79 -18.62 -3.64
N ALA A 277 17.90 -17.62 -3.68
CA ALA A 277 17.62 -16.78 -2.52
C ALA A 277 17.01 -17.57 -1.35
N LYS A 278 16.10 -18.52 -1.62
CA LYS A 278 15.56 -19.43 -0.60
C LYS A 278 16.65 -20.33 -0.02
N ARG A 279 17.51 -20.91 -0.85
CA ARG A 279 18.64 -21.75 -0.44
C ARG A 279 19.64 -20.96 0.41
N ALA A 280 20.13 -19.83 -0.08
CA ALA A 280 21.05 -18.96 0.67
C ALA A 280 20.48 -18.54 2.04
N LYS A 281 19.16 -18.29 2.14
CA LYS A 281 18.51 -18.01 3.43
C LYS A 281 18.47 -19.23 4.36
N MET A 282 18.24 -20.44 3.83
CA MET A 282 18.29 -21.69 4.62
C MET A 282 19.72 -21.98 5.09
N ASP A 283 20.69 -21.91 4.17
CA ASP A 283 22.10 -22.18 4.42
C ASP A 283 22.68 -21.18 5.44
N ALA A 284 22.33 -19.88 5.35
CA ALA A 284 22.70 -18.86 6.33
C ALA A 284 22.04 -19.08 7.70
N ALA A 285 20.77 -19.47 7.75
CA ALA A 285 20.09 -19.79 9.02
C ALA A 285 20.68 -21.05 9.69
N GLN A 286 21.07 -22.05 8.90
CA GLN A 286 21.76 -23.24 9.38
C GLN A 286 23.18 -22.90 9.89
N ALA A 287 23.91 -22.03 9.19
CA ALA A 287 25.21 -21.53 9.62
C ALA A 287 25.11 -20.77 10.96
N GLN A 288 24.17 -19.82 11.08
CA GLN A 288 23.92 -19.08 12.33
C GLN A 288 23.52 -20.00 13.48
N LYS A 289 22.68 -21.03 13.23
CA LYS A 289 22.33 -22.02 14.26
C LYS A 289 23.56 -22.84 14.69
N ALA A 290 24.38 -23.29 13.74
CA ALA A 290 25.60 -24.06 14.03
C ALA A 290 26.71 -23.21 14.70
N GLU A 291 26.70 -21.90 14.49
CA GLU A 291 27.55 -20.94 15.20
C GLU A 291 27.05 -20.72 16.64
N GLN A 292 25.75 -20.43 16.83
CA GLN A 292 25.13 -20.31 18.15
C GLN A 292 25.30 -21.58 18.98
N GLU A 293 25.13 -22.77 18.39
CA GLU A 293 25.32 -24.03 19.09
C GLU A 293 26.78 -24.27 19.49
N ARG A 294 27.76 -23.87 18.65
CA ARG A 294 29.18 -23.91 19.02
C ARG A 294 29.50 -22.93 20.16
N ALA A 295 29.01 -21.70 20.08
CA ALA A 295 29.19 -20.69 21.13
C ALA A 295 28.56 -21.12 22.47
N VAL A 296 27.38 -21.77 22.44
CA VAL A 296 26.73 -22.32 23.65
C VAL A 296 27.53 -23.48 24.24
N ARG A 297 28.05 -24.40 23.41
CA ARG A 297 28.92 -25.51 23.86
C ARG A 297 30.23 -24.99 24.46
N GLU A 298 30.84 -23.98 23.84
CA GLU A 298 32.07 -23.34 24.34
C GLU A 298 31.83 -22.59 25.66
N ALA A 299 30.76 -21.80 25.75
CA ALA A 299 30.36 -21.11 26.98
C ALA A 299 30.03 -22.09 28.12
N ALA A 300 29.41 -23.24 27.81
CA ALA A 300 29.17 -24.30 28.80
C ALA A 300 30.48 -24.91 29.31
N LEU A 301 31.44 -25.23 28.43
CA LEU A 301 32.77 -25.74 28.80
C LEU A 301 33.59 -24.70 29.57
N ALA A 302 33.48 -23.42 29.23
CA ALA A 302 34.11 -22.32 29.95
C ALA A 302 33.52 -22.18 31.37
N LYS A 303 32.20 -22.24 31.50
CA LYS A 303 31.52 -22.21 32.81
C LYS A 303 31.90 -23.43 33.65
N GLU A 304 31.89 -24.64 33.10
CA GLU A 304 32.26 -25.86 33.83
C GLU A 304 33.70 -25.79 34.37
N LYS A 305 34.63 -25.22 33.59
CA LYS A 305 36.01 -24.95 34.05
C LYS A 305 36.05 -23.90 35.18
N ALA A 306 35.26 -22.84 35.09
CA ALA A 306 35.17 -21.80 36.13
C ALA A 306 34.56 -22.34 37.43
N ASP A 307 33.43 -23.06 37.35
CA ASP A 307 32.77 -23.70 38.49
C ASP A 307 33.72 -24.69 39.18
N LYS A 308 34.46 -25.51 38.42
CA LYS A 308 35.51 -26.41 38.94
C LYS A 308 36.71 -25.69 39.54
N ALA A 309 37.05 -24.48 39.07
CA ALA A 309 38.13 -23.68 39.63
C ALA A 309 37.71 -23.04 40.97
N GLU A 310 36.50 -22.49 41.05
CA GLU A 310 35.98 -21.90 42.29
C GLU A 310 35.71 -22.97 43.36
N GLN A 311 35.22 -24.17 43.00
CA GLN A 311 35.14 -25.31 43.92
C GLN A 311 36.49 -25.66 44.56
N LYS A 312 37.57 -25.72 43.76
CA LYS A 312 38.93 -25.96 44.26
C LYS A 312 39.40 -24.83 45.18
N ARG A 313 39.09 -23.58 44.85
CA ARG A 313 39.42 -22.40 45.68
C ARG A 313 38.69 -22.41 47.02
N ILE A 314 37.40 -22.73 47.03
CA ILE A 314 36.59 -22.86 48.25
C ILE A 314 37.14 -23.99 49.13
N GLU A 315 37.50 -25.14 48.56
CA GLU A 315 38.09 -26.25 49.31
C GLU A 315 39.47 -25.88 49.89
N GLN A 316 40.31 -25.19 49.12
CA GLN A 316 41.62 -24.71 49.62
C GLN A 316 41.46 -23.75 50.82
N ILE A 317 40.50 -22.82 50.75
CA ILE A 317 40.16 -21.91 51.85
C ILE A 317 39.59 -22.67 53.05
N ARG A 318 38.85 -23.77 52.83
CA ARG A 318 38.35 -24.65 53.90
C ARG A 318 39.50 -25.34 54.63
N ILE A 319 40.43 -25.94 53.89
CA ILE A 319 41.62 -26.62 54.41
C ILE A 319 42.48 -25.64 55.21
N GLU A 320 42.77 -24.46 54.66
CA GLU A 320 43.56 -23.43 55.34
C GLU A 320 42.91 -22.97 56.64
N ARG A 321 41.61 -22.68 56.65
CA ARG A 321 40.85 -22.31 57.85
C ARG A 321 40.85 -23.43 58.91
N GLU A 322 40.86 -24.69 58.50
CA GLU A 322 40.97 -25.81 59.45
C GLU A 322 42.38 -25.91 60.04
N GLN A 323 43.42 -25.69 59.23
CA GLN A 323 44.81 -25.62 59.71
C GLN A 323 45.01 -24.46 60.69
N GLN A 324 44.55 -23.25 60.35
CA GLN A 324 44.59 -22.08 61.25
C GLN A 324 43.88 -22.37 62.58
N LYS A 325 42.70 -23.01 62.57
CA LYS A 325 42.00 -23.47 63.79
C LYS A 325 42.79 -24.51 64.58
N LYS A 326 43.53 -25.41 63.93
CA LYS A 326 44.41 -26.40 64.60
C LYS A 326 45.61 -25.72 65.28
N VAL A 327 46.22 -24.70 64.66
CA VAL A 327 47.31 -23.94 65.30
C VAL A 327 46.77 -23.08 66.47
N LEU A 328 45.67 -22.34 66.27
CA LEU A 328 45.05 -21.54 67.34
C LEU A 328 44.70 -22.39 68.58
N LYS A 329 44.20 -23.63 68.39
CA LYS A 329 43.95 -24.57 69.49
C LYS A 329 45.23 -24.98 70.24
N LYS A 330 46.37 -25.13 69.55
CA LYS A 330 47.67 -25.41 70.20
C LYS A 330 48.16 -24.21 71.03
N GLU A 331 48.09 -23.00 70.49
CA GLU A 331 48.55 -21.79 71.20
C GLU A 331 47.70 -21.49 72.44
N ARG A 332 46.36 -21.61 72.34
CA ARG A 332 45.45 -21.52 73.49
C ARG A 332 45.72 -22.60 74.56
N LYS A 333 46.16 -23.81 74.16
CA LYS A 333 46.59 -24.85 75.13
C LYS A 333 47.90 -24.44 75.81
N THR A 334 48.89 -24.01 75.02
CA THR A 334 50.21 -23.59 75.50
C THR A 334 50.11 -22.45 76.53
N LEU A 335 49.21 -21.49 76.31
CA LEU A 335 48.96 -20.40 77.27
C LEU A 335 48.37 -20.93 78.58
N ARG A 336 47.30 -21.75 78.53
CA ARG A 336 46.69 -22.37 79.71
C ARG A 336 47.69 -23.19 80.52
N ASP A 337 48.46 -24.05 79.85
CA ASP A 337 49.45 -24.91 80.50
C ASP A 337 50.51 -24.04 81.22
N LYS A 338 51.14 -23.07 80.53
CA LYS A 338 52.13 -22.15 81.10
C LYS A 338 51.60 -21.34 82.29
N VAL A 339 50.39 -20.81 82.19
CA VAL A 339 49.81 -19.98 83.27
C VAL A 339 49.41 -20.83 84.48
N LYS A 340 48.89 -22.05 84.25
CA LYS A 340 48.58 -23.01 85.31
C LYS A 340 49.82 -23.46 86.08
N ASP A 341 50.91 -23.78 85.38
CA ASP A 341 52.17 -24.22 86.00
C ASP A 341 52.77 -23.12 86.88
N CYS A 342 52.61 -21.85 86.49
CA CYS A 342 52.96 -20.68 87.30
C CYS A 342 51.91 -20.30 88.37
N LYS A 343 51.02 -21.23 88.77
CA LYS A 343 49.93 -21.03 89.75
C LYS A 343 49.07 -19.79 89.47
N TYR A 344 48.79 -19.54 88.19
CA TYR A 344 48.06 -18.36 87.69
C TYR A 344 48.64 -17.02 88.13
N TYR A 345 49.90 -16.94 88.58
CA TYR A 345 50.52 -15.74 89.14
C TYR A 345 49.68 -15.04 90.23
N ALA A 346 48.92 -15.78 91.03
CA ALA A 346 48.08 -15.22 92.08
C ALA A 346 48.90 -14.53 93.20
N LYS A 347 48.25 -13.72 94.04
CA LYS A 347 48.76 -13.29 95.37
C LYS A 347 47.83 -13.70 96.52
N ASN A 348 46.59 -14.08 96.19
CA ASN A 348 45.53 -14.56 97.07
C ASN A 348 44.49 -15.30 96.19
N ASP A 349 43.56 -16.02 96.82
CA ASP A 349 42.60 -16.89 96.12
C ASP A 349 41.64 -16.11 95.20
N LYS A 350 41.35 -14.84 95.54
CA LYS A 350 40.50 -13.94 94.76
C LYS A 350 41.18 -13.49 93.47
N ASP A 351 42.50 -13.27 93.50
CA ASP A 351 43.31 -13.01 92.31
C ASP A 351 43.44 -14.29 91.45
N GLN A 352 43.54 -15.48 92.07
CA GLN A 352 43.61 -16.73 91.32
C GLN A 352 42.36 -16.95 90.46
N LEU A 353 41.16 -16.73 91.02
CA LEU A 353 39.90 -16.81 90.28
C LEU A 353 39.85 -15.81 89.11
N LYS A 354 40.20 -14.54 89.35
CA LYS A 354 40.28 -13.51 88.29
C LYS A 354 41.26 -13.88 87.19
N HIS A 355 42.43 -14.40 87.54
CA HIS A 355 43.46 -14.78 86.59
C HIS A 355 43.09 -16.06 85.81
N MET A 356 42.32 -16.98 86.39
CA MET A 356 41.73 -18.11 85.65
C MET A 356 40.69 -17.63 84.63
N GLU A 357 39.69 -16.85 85.05
CA GLU A 357 38.67 -16.25 84.17
C GLU A 357 39.33 -15.44 83.04
N GLY A 358 40.32 -14.62 83.41
CA GLY A 358 41.12 -13.82 82.48
C GLY A 358 41.99 -14.62 81.51
N THR A 359 42.45 -15.82 81.88
CA THR A 359 43.18 -16.70 80.95
C THR A 359 42.29 -17.17 79.81
N GLU A 360 41.02 -17.46 80.09
CA GLU A 360 40.05 -17.80 79.05
C GLU A 360 39.65 -16.56 78.22
N LYS A 361 39.46 -15.38 78.84
CA LYS A 361 39.25 -14.11 78.12
C LYS A 361 40.39 -13.81 77.13
N ILE A 362 41.65 -13.97 77.54
CA ILE A 362 42.81 -13.84 76.64
C ILE A 362 42.74 -14.90 75.53
N CYS A 363 42.48 -16.17 75.89
CA CYS A 363 42.37 -17.24 74.89
C CYS A 363 41.33 -16.90 73.82
N GLU A 364 40.14 -16.45 74.22
CA GLU A 364 39.03 -16.15 73.32
C GLU A 364 39.29 -14.93 72.42
N THR A 365 39.82 -13.84 72.98
CA THR A 365 39.94 -12.52 72.32
C THR A 365 41.24 -12.30 71.53
N PHE A 366 42.31 -13.05 71.81
CA PHE A 366 43.59 -12.86 71.11
C PHE A 366 43.64 -13.65 69.80
N SER A 367 44.15 -12.99 68.76
CA SER A 367 44.44 -13.63 67.47
C SER A 367 45.64 -14.58 67.57
N LEU A 368 45.86 -15.39 66.53
CA LEU A 368 46.94 -16.38 66.51
C LEU A 368 48.34 -15.77 66.75
N SER A 369 48.63 -14.65 66.08
CA SER A 369 49.90 -13.92 66.23
C SER A 369 50.05 -13.30 67.62
N GLU A 370 48.97 -12.82 68.23
CA GLU A 370 48.99 -12.24 69.58
C GLU A 370 49.14 -13.30 70.67
N LEU A 371 48.50 -14.47 70.52
CA LEU A 371 48.73 -15.62 71.40
C LEU A 371 50.17 -16.12 71.30
N GLN A 372 50.77 -16.14 70.11
CA GLN A 372 52.18 -16.51 69.91
C GLN A 372 53.14 -15.47 70.52
N ALA A 373 52.89 -14.18 70.28
CA ALA A 373 53.66 -13.09 70.88
C ALA A 373 53.57 -13.11 72.42
N LEU A 374 52.38 -13.37 72.98
CA LEU A 374 52.19 -13.54 74.41
C LEU A 374 52.91 -14.79 74.93
N ASN A 375 52.70 -15.96 74.32
CA ASN A 375 53.34 -17.23 74.72
C ASN A 375 54.87 -17.11 74.80
N LYS A 376 55.48 -16.27 73.94
CA LYS A 376 56.91 -15.92 73.97
C LYS A 376 57.27 -14.82 74.97
N ALA A 377 56.47 -13.77 75.10
CA ALA A 377 56.68 -12.72 76.12
C ALA A 377 56.64 -13.30 77.55
N MET A 378 55.74 -14.25 77.80
CA MET A 378 55.61 -15.00 79.05
C MET A 378 56.91 -15.71 79.47
N GLU A 379 57.75 -16.14 78.53
CA GLU A 379 59.03 -16.81 78.82
C GLU A 379 60.12 -15.85 79.32
N THR A 380 59.94 -14.53 79.14
CA THR A 380 60.95 -13.51 79.46
C THR A 380 60.49 -12.48 80.49
N LYS A 381 59.18 -12.21 80.58
CA LYS A 381 58.58 -11.24 81.52
C LYS A 381 57.51 -11.83 82.44
N GLY A 382 57.15 -13.11 82.26
CA GLY A 382 56.25 -13.87 83.13
C GLY A 382 55.00 -13.10 83.56
N ARG A 383 54.94 -12.73 84.85
CA ARG A 383 53.81 -12.06 85.47
C ARG A 383 53.43 -10.74 84.79
N GLU A 384 54.39 -9.93 84.37
CA GLU A 384 54.11 -8.60 83.81
C GLU A 384 53.43 -8.70 82.45
N SER A 385 53.93 -9.58 81.57
CA SER A 385 53.30 -9.91 80.29
C SER A 385 51.90 -10.48 80.46
N PHE A 386 51.65 -11.27 81.51
CA PHE A 386 50.33 -11.82 81.79
C PHE A 386 49.32 -10.74 82.20
N VAL A 387 49.68 -9.89 83.17
CA VAL A 387 48.78 -8.84 83.67
C VAL A 387 48.54 -7.75 82.61
N ALA A 388 49.54 -7.43 81.78
CA ALA A 388 49.34 -6.58 80.61
C ALA A 388 48.35 -7.21 79.61
N ALA A 389 48.48 -8.50 79.31
CA ALA A 389 47.57 -9.20 78.41
C ALA A 389 46.14 -9.30 78.95
N LEU A 390 45.96 -9.45 80.27
CA LEU A 390 44.64 -9.39 80.92
C LEU A 390 43.96 -8.04 80.65
N HIS A 391 44.66 -6.93 80.92
CA HIS A 391 44.15 -5.58 80.67
C HIS A 391 43.84 -5.36 79.19
N THR A 392 44.69 -5.85 78.27
CA THR A 392 44.43 -5.78 76.82
C THR A 392 43.21 -6.62 76.41
N ALA A 393 42.98 -7.79 77.02
CA ALA A 393 41.79 -8.61 76.75
C ALA A 393 40.52 -7.92 77.26
N GLU A 394 40.55 -7.33 78.46
CA GLU A 394 39.42 -6.58 79.01
C GLU A 394 39.11 -5.31 78.19
N GLN A 395 40.13 -4.59 77.73
CA GLN A 395 39.96 -3.47 76.78
C GLN A 395 39.37 -3.90 75.44
N LYS A 396 39.78 -5.06 74.90
CA LYS A 396 39.21 -5.61 73.65
C LYS A 396 37.74 -6.00 73.82
N ILE A 397 37.38 -6.66 74.93
CA ILE A 397 35.99 -7.01 75.23
C ILE A 397 35.13 -5.75 75.37
N ALA A 398 35.63 -4.72 76.05
CA ALA A 398 34.93 -3.44 76.14
C ALA A 398 34.71 -2.79 74.77
N ALA A 399 35.75 -2.75 73.91
CA ALA A 399 35.65 -2.21 72.56
C ALA A 399 34.71 -3.03 71.64
N GLU A 400 34.71 -4.36 71.73
CA GLU A 400 33.77 -5.21 70.99
C GLU A 400 32.32 -5.02 71.49
N LEU A 401 32.13 -4.83 72.80
CA LEU A 401 30.82 -4.52 73.38
C LEU A 401 30.31 -3.15 72.92
N GLU A 402 31.19 -2.14 72.85
CA GLU A 402 30.88 -0.83 72.29
C GLU A 402 30.57 -0.90 70.79
N GLU A 403 31.35 -1.63 69.98
CA GLU A 403 31.08 -1.78 68.55
C GLU A 403 29.75 -2.53 68.31
N LEU A 404 29.45 -3.58 69.08
CA LEU A 404 28.16 -4.28 69.03
C LEU A 404 27.00 -3.36 69.43
N ASN A 405 27.16 -2.54 70.47
CA ASN A 405 26.17 -1.54 70.90
C ASN A 405 25.96 -0.48 69.79
N MET A 406 27.03 0.07 69.21
CA MET A 406 26.95 0.99 68.07
C MET A 406 26.34 0.34 66.82
N ALA A 407 26.56 -0.95 66.58
CA ALA A 407 25.96 -1.69 65.47
C ALA A 407 24.47 -1.98 65.70
N GLN A 408 24.05 -2.24 66.94
CA GLN A 408 22.63 -2.33 67.32
C GLN A 408 21.94 -0.97 67.24
N GLN A 409 22.57 0.10 67.74
CA GLN A 409 22.07 1.47 67.60
C GLN A 409 21.96 1.88 66.13
N LYS A 410 22.92 1.55 65.25
CA LYS A 410 22.80 1.76 63.79
C LYS A 410 21.63 0.98 63.17
N LYS A 411 21.30 -0.22 63.68
CA LYS A 411 20.11 -0.98 63.24
C LYS A 411 18.80 -0.36 63.71
N GLN A 412 18.76 0.29 64.89
CA GLN A 412 17.58 1.00 65.38
C GLN A 412 17.42 2.40 64.74
N ALA A 413 18.52 3.13 64.52
CA ALA A 413 18.54 4.45 63.89
C ALA A 413 18.12 4.43 62.41
N ASN A 414 18.19 3.27 61.74
CA ASN A 414 17.62 3.07 60.41
C ASN A 414 16.08 3.05 60.38
N ASN A 415 15.40 3.15 61.52
CA ASN A 415 13.94 3.24 61.59
C ASN A 415 13.44 4.70 61.72
N THR A 416 14.14 5.66 61.09
CA THR A 416 13.68 7.05 60.89
C THR A 416 13.85 7.42 59.41
N PRO A 417 12.80 7.85 58.69
CA PRO A 417 12.82 7.86 57.23
C PRO A 417 13.58 9.06 56.62
N LYS A 418 14.79 8.80 56.11
CA LYS A 418 15.50 9.72 55.20
C LYS A 418 15.42 9.22 53.75
N GLN A 419 14.54 9.85 52.97
CA GLN A 419 14.60 10.03 51.51
C GLN A 419 15.21 8.86 50.68
N GLY A 420 14.74 7.65 50.91
CA GLY A 420 14.62 6.67 49.82
C GLY A 420 13.47 7.07 48.89
N VAL A 421 13.54 6.69 47.61
CA VAL A 421 12.42 6.83 46.67
C VAL A 421 11.19 6.14 47.27
N LYS A 422 10.01 6.78 47.22
CA LYS A 422 8.76 6.13 47.61
C LYS A 422 8.54 4.90 46.74
N GLU A 423 8.77 3.72 47.31
CA GLU A 423 8.32 2.46 46.71
C GLU A 423 6.79 2.42 46.82
N VAL A 424 6.12 2.96 45.79
CA VAL A 424 4.66 2.96 45.70
C VAL A 424 4.18 1.53 45.76
N LYS A 425 3.33 1.21 46.76
CA LYS A 425 2.71 -0.10 46.90
C LYS A 425 2.06 -0.47 45.57
N LYS A 426 2.51 -1.57 44.94
CA LYS A 426 2.10 -1.92 43.56
C LYS A 426 0.59 -2.17 43.36
N GLY A 427 -0.16 -2.38 44.44
CA GLY A 427 -1.63 -2.43 44.43
C GLY A 427 -2.32 -1.06 44.43
N GLU A 428 -1.65 -0.01 44.91
CA GLU A 428 -2.18 1.34 45.11
C GLU A 428 -2.16 2.16 43.80
N LEU A 429 -1.16 1.90 42.93
CA LEU A 429 -1.06 2.45 41.56
C LEU A 429 -2.21 1.98 40.63
N TRP A 430 -2.85 0.86 40.95
CA TRP A 430 -3.88 0.23 40.13
C TRP A 430 -5.22 0.11 40.85
N SER A 431 -5.72 1.25 41.32
CA SER A 431 -7.10 1.42 41.77
C SER A 431 -8.11 0.97 40.69
N ASN A 432 -9.35 0.68 41.09
CA ASN A 432 -10.42 0.35 40.14
C ASN A 432 -10.63 1.45 39.09
N GLU A 433 -10.50 2.71 39.49
CA GLU A 433 -10.54 3.88 38.60
C GLU A 433 -9.41 3.84 37.56
N ASN A 434 -8.15 3.67 37.97
CA ASN A 434 -7.00 3.58 37.06
C ASN A 434 -7.10 2.37 36.11
N VAL A 435 -7.71 1.26 36.55
CA VAL A 435 -7.98 0.09 35.70
C VAL A 435 -9.10 0.39 34.69
N GLN A 436 -10.16 1.11 35.06
CA GLN A 436 -11.19 1.54 34.10
C GLN A 436 -10.65 2.56 33.08
N LEU A 437 -9.83 3.53 33.52
CA LEU A 437 -9.14 4.47 32.64
C LEU A 437 -8.21 3.75 31.66
N LEU A 438 -7.47 2.74 32.12
CA LEU A 438 -6.66 1.88 31.26
C LEU A 438 -7.51 1.15 30.20
N ILE A 439 -8.64 0.54 30.59
CA ILE A 439 -9.53 -0.16 29.65
C ILE A 439 -10.13 0.81 28.62
N LYS A 440 -10.53 2.01 29.05
CA LYS A 440 -11.03 3.08 28.16
C LYS A 440 -9.96 3.53 27.17
N ALA A 441 -8.75 3.79 27.65
CA ALA A 441 -7.61 4.24 26.84
C ALA A 441 -7.10 3.16 25.86
N VAL A 442 -7.06 1.89 26.25
CA VAL A 442 -6.65 0.77 25.38
C VAL A 442 -7.61 0.58 24.20
N ASN A 443 -8.90 0.91 24.37
CA ASN A 443 -9.89 0.91 23.29
C ASN A 443 -9.84 2.19 22.44
N LEU A 444 -9.61 3.36 23.08
CA LEU A 444 -9.49 4.65 22.39
C LEU A 444 -8.24 4.76 21.52
N PHE A 445 -7.15 4.11 21.94
CA PHE A 445 -5.86 4.05 21.24
C PHE A 445 -5.57 2.59 20.84
N PRO A 446 -6.00 2.13 19.64
CA PRO A 446 -5.86 0.74 19.22
C PRO A 446 -4.41 0.35 18.85
N ALA A 447 -4.20 -0.94 18.54
CA ALA A 447 -2.91 -1.43 18.06
C ALA A 447 -2.62 -0.85 16.65
N GLY A 448 -1.61 0.02 16.56
CA GLY A 448 -1.29 0.80 15.36
C GLY A 448 -0.93 2.26 15.70
N THR A 449 -1.40 2.79 16.82
CA THR A 449 -0.99 4.11 17.33
C THR A 449 0.51 4.12 17.65
N ALA A 450 1.26 5.08 17.11
CA ALA A 450 2.66 5.31 17.47
C ALA A 450 2.77 5.71 18.96
N GLN A 451 3.81 5.23 19.67
CA GLN A 451 3.98 5.46 21.12
C GLN A 451 2.72 5.16 21.96
N ARG A 452 1.93 4.14 21.55
CA ARG A 452 0.64 3.75 22.16
C ARG A 452 0.63 3.76 23.69
N TRP A 453 1.68 3.21 24.31
CA TRP A 453 1.74 3.02 25.75
C TRP A 453 2.03 4.31 26.51
N ASP A 454 2.76 5.24 25.89
CA ASP A 454 3.07 6.58 26.39
C ASP A 454 1.86 7.52 26.27
N VAL A 455 1.12 7.42 25.16
CA VAL A 455 -0.18 8.10 24.96
C VAL A 455 -1.20 7.61 26.00
N ILE A 456 -1.31 6.30 26.21
CA ILE A 456 -2.20 5.71 27.24
C ILE A 456 -1.77 6.12 28.66
N ALA A 457 -0.47 6.12 28.97
CA ALA A 457 0.03 6.58 30.27
C ALA A 457 -0.31 8.05 30.52
N THR A 458 -0.11 8.91 29.52
CA THR A 458 -0.48 10.33 29.57
C THR A 458 -1.97 10.52 29.81
N PHE A 459 -2.83 9.78 29.09
CA PHE A 459 -4.28 9.82 29.27
C PHE A 459 -4.72 9.38 30.69
N ILE A 460 -4.12 8.33 31.25
CA ILE A 460 -4.43 7.88 32.62
C ILE A 460 -4.00 8.95 33.64
N ASN A 461 -2.80 9.51 33.49
CA ASN A 461 -2.29 10.55 34.38
C ASN A 461 -3.09 11.87 34.31
N GLN A 462 -3.69 12.20 33.16
CA GLN A 462 -4.54 13.39 32.98
C GLN A 462 -5.96 13.21 33.53
N HIS A 463 -6.42 11.98 33.77
CA HIS A 463 -7.79 11.68 34.18
C HIS A 463 -7.90 10.97 35.53
N CYS A 464 -6.78 10.77 36.24
CA CYS A 464 -6.76 10.21 37.59
C CYS A 464 -7.05 11.29 38.65
N GLY A 465 -7.79 10.92 39.71
CA GLY A 465 -7.95 11.77 40.89
C GLY A 465 -6.63 12.10 41.59
N ALA A 466 -6.55 13.29 42.19
CA ALA A 466 -5.34 13.83 42.82
C ALA A 466 -4.94 13.05 44.10
N GLY A 467 -4.30 11.89 43.91
CA GLY A 467 -3.85 11.01 44.99
C GLY A 467 -3.14 9.73 44.55
N SER A 468 -3.35 9.24 43.32
CA SER A 468 -2.60 8.08 42.81
C SER A 468 -1.23 8.49 42.21
N GLY A 469 -0.28 7.56 42.23
CA GLY A 469 1.06 7.79 41.68
C GLY A 469 1.08 7.88 40.15
N GLN A 470 2.06 8.60 39.60
CA GLN A 470 2.23 8.75 38.15
C GLN A 470 2.51 7.39 37.48
N VAL A 471 1.62 6.99 36.56
CA VAL A 471 1.71 5.73 35.81
C VAL A 471 2.66 5.91 34.62
N THR A 472 3.62 4.99 34.42
CA THR A 472 4.52 5.03 33.26
C THR A 472 4.04 4.12 32.12
N ALA A 473 4.51 4.36 30.90
CA ALA A 473 4.25 3.49 29.74
C ALA A 473 4.66 2.02 29.98
N ARG A 474 5.70 1.79 30.79
CA ARG A 474 6.15 0.46 31.21
C ARG A 474 5.13 -0.23 32.13
N ASP A 475 4.52 0.53 33.05
CA ASP A 475 3.48 0.00 33.94
C ASP A 475 2.18 -0.27 33.20
N VAL A 476 1.78 0.63 32.29
CA VAL A 476 0.65 0.42 31.37
C VAL A 476 0.84 -0.87 30.58
N LEU A 477 1.98 -1.05 29.92
CA LEU A 477 2.30 -2.25 29.14
C LEU A 477 2.25 -3.53 29.99
N ASN A 478 2.80 -3.48 31.20
CA ASN A 478 2.82 -4.62 32.11
C ASN A 478 1.41 -4.97 32.65
N LYS A 479 0.59 -3.97 33.02
CA LYS A 479 -0.77 -4.18 33.49
C LYS A 479 -1.70 -4.63 32.36
N ALA A 480 -1.56 -4.07 31.16
CA ALA A 480 -2.30 -4.51 29.98
C ALA A 480 -1.99 -5.99 29.63
N LYS A 481 -0.71 -6.40 29.69
CA LYS A 481 -0.31 -7.81 29.53
C LYS A 481 -0.85 -8.71 30.66
N ALA A 482 -0.83 -8.25 31.91
CA ALA A 482 -1.39 -9.02 33.02
C ALA A 482 -2.91 -9.24 32.88
N LEU A 483 -3.65 -8.21 32.45
CA LEU A 483 -5.09 -8.30 32.15
C LEU A 483 -5.38 -9.16 30.91
N GLN A 484 -4.48 -9.16 29.92
CA GLN A 484 -4.60 -10.00 28.72
C GLN A 484 -4.28 -11.49 28.97
N ASN A 485 -3.34 -11.78 29.87
CA ASN A 485 -2.96 -13.16 30.22
C ASN A 485 -3.89 -13.79 31.28
N SER A 486 -4.70 -12.98 31.97
CA SER A 486 -5.75 -13.44 32.89
C SER A 486 -7.00 -13.84 32.08
N ASP A 487 -6.95 -14.98 31.40
CA ASP A 487 -7.99 -15.42 30.45
C ASP A 487 -9.28 -15.93 31.14
N HIS A 488 -10.01 -14.98 31.75
CA HIS A 488 -11.45 -15.08 31.94
C HIS A 488 -12.13 -14.47 30.70
N SER A 489 -12.66 -15.33 29.85
CA SER A 489 -13.00 -15.03 28.46
C SER A 489 -14.15 -14.01 28.30
N LYS A 490 -13.76 -12.73 28.12
CA LYS A 490 -14.51 -11.67 27.40
C LYS A 490 -15.98 -11.42 27.80
N SER A 491 -16.38 -11.68 29.04
CA SER A 491 -17.69 -11.26 29.55
C SER A 491 -17.63 -10.85 31.03
N THR A 492 -17.24 -11.79 31.90
CA THR A 492 -17.53 -11.75 33.35
C THR A 492 -17.08 -10.49 34.07
N LEU A 493 -15.89 -9.96 33.77
CA LEU A 493 -15.36 -8.76 34.45
C LEU A 493 -16.09 -7.46 34.06
N LYS A 494 -16.60 -7.34 32.84
CA LYS A 494 -17.41 -6.17 32.42
C LYS A 494 -18.79 -6.23 33.08
N THR A 495 -19.36 -7.43 33.18
CA THR A 495 -20.62 -7.65 33.91
C THR A 495 -20.43 -7.38 35.39
N GLN A 496 -19.47 -8.01 36.07
CA GLN A 496 -19.24 -7.83 37.52
C GLN A 496 -18.89 -6.40 37.92
N ALA A 497 -18.14 -5.66 37.10
CA ALA A 497 -17.87 -4.24 37.38
C ALA A 497 -19.15 -3.38 37.29
N ASN A 498 -20.01 -3.64 36.30
CA ASN A 498 -21.30 -2.98 36.18
C ASN A 498 -22.28 -3.42 37.28
N GLU A 499 -22.28 -4.71 37.64
CA GLU A 499 -23.09 -5.32 38.71
C GLU A 499 -22.74 -4.69 40.07
N ALA A 500 -21.45 -4.59 40.41
CA ALA A 500 -20.99 -3.96 41.65
C ALA A 500 -21.29 -2.45 41.69
N ALA A 501 -21.19 -1.76 40.54
CA ALA A 501 -21.59 -0.36 40.42
C ALA A 501 -23.11 -0.19 40.58
N PHE A 502 -23.92 -1.08 39.99
CA PHE A 502 -25.38 -1.08 40.11
C PHE A 502 -25.84 -1.41 41.54
N GLN A 503 -25.22 -2.39 42.21
CA GLN A 503 -25.49 -2.70 43.60
C GLN A 503 -25.10 -1.57 44.55
N SER A 504 -23.98 -0.88 44.28
CA SER A 504 -23.59 0.33 45.03
C SER A 504 -24.58 1.48 44.80
N PHE A 505 -25.09 1.63 43.57
CA PHE A 505 -26.12 2.61 43.22
C PHE A 505 -27.46 2.30 43.90
N GLU A 506 -27.95 1.05 43.83
CA GLU A 506 -29.15 0.62 44.57
C GLU A 506 -29.01 0.85 46.07
N LYS A 507 -27.85 0.53 46.66
CA LYS A 507 -27.62 0.74 48.10
C LYS A 507 -27.68 2.23 48.46
N SER A 508 -27.07 3.11 47.65
CA SER A 508 -27.19 4.56 47.82
C SER A 508 -28.63 5.08 47.68
N LYS A 509 -29.46 4.40 46.89
CA LYS A 509 -30.89 4.72 46.72
C LYS A 509 -31.77 4.18 47.87
N LYS A 510 -31.24 3.27 48.70
CA LYS A 510 -31.96 2.60 49.79
C LYS A 510 -31.67 3.16 51.19
N GLU A 511 -30.71 4.08 51.28
CA GLU A 511 -30.31 4.77 52.52
C GLU A 511 -30.89 6.21 52.63
N VAL A 512 -31.82 6.60 51.74
CA VAL A 512 -32.65 7.82 51.88
C VAL A 512 -34.06 7.42 52.29
N GLN A 513 -34.46 7.79 53.52
CA GLN A 513 -35.67 7.32 54.19
C GLN A 513 -36.58 8.49 54.61
N THR A 514 -37.89 8.36 54.36
CA THR A 514 -39.00 9.23 54.82
C THR A 514 -38.96 10.70 54.33
N THR A 515 -40.09 11.43 54.22
CA THR A 515 -41.40 11.29 54.88
C THR A 515 -42.60 11.40 53.92
N ASN A 516 -43.68 10.65 54.23
CA ASN A 516 -45.11 11.03 54.25
C ASN A 516 -45.76 11.75 53.02
N ASP A 517 -47.00 11.49 52.58
CA ASP A 517 -48.02 10.43 52.83
C ASP A 517 -49.19 10.64 51.81
N ILE A 518 -50.29 9.87 51.89
CA ILE A 518 -51.62 10.07 51.26
C ILE A 518 -51.79 9.55 49.82
N THR A 519 -52.03 8.23 49.74
CA THR A 519 -53.12 7.50 49.05
C THR A 519 -53.93 8.09 47.86
N LEU A 520 -54.12 7.19 46.87
CA LEU A 520 -55.28 7.01 45.95
C LEU A 520 -55.52 8.09 44.86
N GLY A 521 -55.89 7.72 43.61
CA GLY A 521 -56.04 6.37 43.03
C GLY A 521 -56.48 6.37 41.55
N GLU A 522 -56.57 5.15 40.99
CA GLU A 522 -57.33 4.72 39.79
C GLU A 522 -57.08 5.34 38.38
N SER A 523 -56.68 4.44 37.46
CA SER A 523 -56.94 4.46 36.01
C SER A 523 -58.42 4.06 35.75
N PRO A 524 -59.09 4.33 34.59
CA PRO A 524 -58.58 3.93 33.26
C PRO A 524 -59.09 4.64 31.97
N ALA A 525 -58.57 4.12 30.85
CA ALA A 525 -59.21 3.97 29.52
C ALA A 525 -59.40 5.16 28.55
N GLU A 526 -59.08 4.87 27.28
CA GLU A 526 -59.80 5.12 26.02
C GLU A 526 -60.69 6.40 25.89
N SER A 527 -60.65 7.18 24.79
CA SER A 527 -60.62 6.75 23.39
C SER A 527 -60.19 7.88 22.40
N LYS A 528 -60.88 8.09 21.27
CA LYS A 528 -60.40 8.85 20.07
C LYS A 528 -61.19 10.14 19.75
N GLU A 529 -60.59 10.93 18.86
CA GLU A 529 -61.21 11.88 17.90
C GLU A 529 -61.70 13.28 18.36
N ASN A 530 -60.81 14.27 18.13
CA ASN A 530 -60.95 15.32 17.09
C ASN A 530 -62.19 16.25 17.08
N VAL A 531 -61.97 17.59 17.20
CA VAL A 531 -62.43 18.60 16.21
C VAL A 531 -61.87 20.03 16.47
N LYS A 532 -61.37 20.64 15.38
CA LYS A 532 -61.13 22.08 15.03
C LYS A 532 -61.16 23.20 16.10
N GLN A 533 -60.14 24.06 16.02
CA GLN A 533 -60.27 25.49 15.63
C GLN A 533 -58.92 26.04 15.11
N ASN A 534 -58.88 27.21 14.45
CA ASN A 534 -59.07 27.41 13.00
C ASN A 534 -58.63 28.85 12.61
N GLY A 535 -57.97 29.03 11.45
CA GLY A 535 -57.53 30.33 10.91
C GLY A 535 -56.09 30.75 11.31
N GLY A 536 -55.29 31.37 10.43
CA GLY A 536 -55.51 31.61 9.00
C GLY A 536 -54.35 32.35 8.30
N ASP A 537 -54.10 32.00 7.04
CA ASP A 537 -53.96 32.90 5.86
C ASP A 537 -52.96 34.10 5.86
N HIS A 538 -52.26 34.44 4.77
CA HIS A 538 -52.07 33.76 3.48
C HIS A 538 -50.74 34.18 2.80
N MET A 539 -50.03 33.18 2.29
CA MET A 539 -49.44 33.03 0.94
C MET A 539 -49.45 34.20 -0.07
N GLY A 540 -48.33 34.39 -0.76
CA GLY A 540 -48.18 35.20 -1.98
C GLY A 540 -46.83 34.95 -2.68
N ASN A 541 -46.84 34.69 -4.00
CA ASN A 541 -45.67 34.24 -4.78
C ASN A 541 -45.81 34.69 -6.25
N LEU A 542 -44.75 35.22 -6.89
CA LEU A 542 -44.29 34.85 -8.25
C LEU A 542 -43.03 35.62 -8.74
N GLN A 543 -42.13 34.88 -9.39
CA GLN A 543 -41.40 35.17 -10.65
C GLN A 543 -40.41 36.38 -10.85
N GLN A 544 -39.12 36.03 -11.06
CA GLN A 544 -38.09 36.58 -12.00
C GLN A 544 -37.86 38.12 -12.14
N GLN A 545 -36.62 38.65 -12.09
CA GLN A 545 -35.67 38.65 -13.22
C GLN A 545 -34.24 39.22 -12.91
N GLN A 546 -33.25 38.77 -13.69
CA GLN A 546 -31.99 39.44 -14.15
C GLN A 546 -30.84 39.84 -13.17
N GLN A 547 -29.64 40.02 -13.75
CA GLN A 547 -28.36 40.45 -13.12
C GLN A 547 -28.16 41.98 -13.20
N PRO A 548 -27.09 42.54 -12.59
CA PRO A 548 -25.90 42.89 -13.39
C PRO A 548 -24.53 42.63 -12.72
N GLU A 549 -23.43 42.70 -13.50
CA GLU A 549 -22.03 42.83 -13.01
C GLU A 549 -21.71 44.29 -12.55
N PRO A 550 -20.51 44.55 -11.99
CA PRO A 550 -19.44 45.01 -12.90
C PRO A 550 -18.02 44.44 -12.66
N LYS A 551 -17.24 44.51 -13.74
CA LYS A 551 -15.76 44.39 -13.87
C LYS A 551 -15.04 45.50 -13.05
N GLN A 552 -13.72 45.56 -12.83
CA GLN A 552 -12.50 44.88 -13.32
C GLN A 552 -11.42 45.01 -12.19
N ASN A 553 -10.11 44.70 -12.22
CA ASN A 553 -9.10 44.31 -13.23
C ASN A 553 -7.91 43.56 -12.54
N GLY A 554 -6.82 43.24 -13.25
CA GLY A 554 -5.59 42.70 -12.63
C GLY A 554 -4.29 43.00 -13.39
N ASN A 555 -3.11 42.72 -12.79
CA ASN A 555 -1.81 42.68 -13.49
C ASN A 555 -0.67 41.95 -12.70
N ALA A 556 0.39 41.55 -13.43
CA ALA A 556 1.80 41.35 -13.03
C ALA A 556 2.22 40.30 -11.95
N MET A 557 2.64 39.13 -12.45
CA MET A 557 3.86 38.35 -12.14
C MET A 557 4.62 38.50 -10.79
N THR A 558 4.85 37.36 -10.12
CA THR A 558 6.20 36.93 -9.66
C THR A 558 6.21 35.45 -9.25
N ALA A 559 7.40 34.82 -9.26
CA ALA A 559 7.68 33.49 -8.68
C ALA A 559 9.04 33.58 -7.95
N PRO A 560 9.32 32.74 -6.92
CA PRO A 560 9.96 31.45 -7.24
C PRO A 560 9.72 30.26 -6.25
N ALA A 561 10.01 29.06 -6.78
CA ALA A 561 10.61 27.87 -6.13
C ALA A 561 9.93 27.08 -4.98
N ALA A 562 9.89 25.73 -5.17
CA ALA A 562 9.96 24.64 -4.17
C ALA A 562 8.79 24.48 -3.15
N THR A 563 8.28 23.28 -2.80
CA THR A 563 8.61 21.86 -3.12
C THR A 563 7.33 20.97 -2.99
N PRO A 564 7.42 19.64 -2.76
CA PRO A 564 7.44 18.53 -3.71
C PRO A 564 6.05 17.94 -4.07
N ALA A 565 6.03 16.90 -4.93
CA ALA A 565 4.82 16.17 -5.31
C ALA A 565 4.28 15.22 -4.21
N PRO A 566 2.97 14.90 -4.19
CA PRO A 566 2.39 13.94 -3.27
C PRO A 566 2.67 12.48 -3.67
N THR A 567 3.31 11.73 -2.79
CA THR A 567 3.63 10.30 -2.99
C THR A 567 2.38 9.41 -3.03
N THR A 568 2.46 8.33 -3.81
CA THR A 568 1.42 7.29 -3.95
C THR A 568 0.99 6.65 -2.63
N ASN A 569 -0.32 6.70 -2.32
CA ASN A 569 -0.90 5.91 -1.23
C ASN A 569 -1.16 4.46 -1.68
N GLY A 570 -0.59 3.49 -0.96
CA GLY A 570 -0.79 2.07 -1.22
C GLY A 570 -2.18 1.57 -0.79
N VAL A 571 -2.78 0.68 -1.60
CA VAL A 571 -4.11 0.11 -1.32
C VAL A 571 -4.00 -0.98 -0.24
N ALA A 572 -4.16 -0.59 1.02
CA ALA A 572 -4.27 -1.54 2.12
C ALA A 572 -5.60 -2.32 2.05
N SER A 573 -5.53 -3.65 2.01
CA SER A 573 -6.72 -4.52 1.97
C SER A 573 -7.45 -4.52 3.32
N LYS A 574 -8.56 -3.77 3.43
CA LYS A 574 -9.47 -3.85 4.58
C LYS A 574 -10.04 -5.27 4.71
N THR A 575 -9.57 -6.02 5.69
CA THR A 575 -10.13 -7.32 6.11
C THR A 575 -11.62 -7.17 6.46
N TRP A 576 -12.44 -8.18 6.17
CA TRP A 576 -13.86 -8.18 6.53
C TRP A 576 -14.06 -8.48 8.03
N THR A 577 -14.91 -7.71 8.71
CA THR A 577 -15.37 -8.03 10.08
C THR A 577 -16.49 -9.08 10.05
N LYS A 578 -16.80 -9.67 11.22
CA LYS A 578 -17.94 -10.60 11.36
C LYS A 578 -19.29 -9.91 11.09
N GLU A 579 -19.40 -8.64 11.44
CA GLU A 579 -20.63 -7.84 11.26
C GLU A 579 -20.83 -7.49 9.78
N GLU A 580 -19.79 -7.04 9.09
CA GLU A 580 -19.84 -6.80 7.63
C GLU A 580 -20.16 -8.08 6.85
N GLN A 581 -19.56 -9.21 7.25
CA GLN A 581 -19.81 -10.52 6.64
C GLN A 581 -21.27 -10.98 6.86
N ALA A 582 -21.83 -10.77 8.06
CA ALA A 582 -23.23 -11.09 8.35
C ALA A 582 -24.20 -10.22 7.55
N LEU A 583 -23.95 -8.91 7.44
CA LEU A 583 -24.73 -8.00 6.60
C LEU A 583 -24.66 -8.38 5.12
N LEU A 584 -23.50 -8.80 4.61
CA LEU A 584 -23.34 -9.33 3.26
C LEU A 584 -24.19 -10.58 3.03
N GLU A 585 -24.11 -11.56 3.93
CA GLU A 585 -24.89 -12.81 3.83
C GLU A 585 -26.41 -12.59 3.98
N GLN A 586 -26.84 -11.57 4.73
CA GLN A 586 -28.23 -11.16 4.81
C GLN A 586 -28.68 -10.49 3.51
N ALA A 587 -27.96 -9.47 3.04
CA ALA A 587 -28.29 -8.73 1.82
C ALA A 587 -28.33 -9.63 0.57
N ILE A 588 -27.45 -10.63 0.46
CA ILE A 588 -27.44 -11.61 -0.63
C ILE A 588 -28.72 -12.48 -0.65
N LYS A 589 -29.32 -12.73 0.52
CA LYS A 589 -30.60 -13.46 0.65
C LYS A 589 -31.80 -12.54 0.39
N THR A 590 -31.74 -11.30 0.85
CA THR A 590 -32.79 -10.28 0.63
C THR A 590 -32.90 -9.88 -0.85
N TYR A 591 -31.78 -9.80 -1.57
CA TYR A 591 -31.75 -9.46 -2.99
C TYR A 591 -31.32 -10.68 -3.81
N PRO A 592 -32.27 -11.45 -4.41
CA PRO A 592 -31.95 -12.59 -5.28
C PRO A 592 -31.33 -12.17 -6.62
N THR A 593 -30.94 -13.14 -7.45
CA THR A 593 -30.34 -12.92 -8.78
C THR A 593 -31.26 -12.25 -9.80
N THR A 594 -32.58 -12.23 -9.56
CA THR A 594 -33.58 -11.60 -10.40
C THR A 594 -33.78 -10.10 -10.14
N THR A 595 -33.18 -9.54 -9.08
CA THR A 595 -33.33 -8.12 -8.73
C THR A 595 -32.50 -7.23 -9.67
N PRO A 596 -33.09 -6.23 -10.36
CA PRO A 596 -32.33 -5.19 -11.06
C PRO A 596 -31.39 -4.45 -10.09
N ASP A 597 -30.19 -4.09 -10.55
CA ASP A 597 -29.16 -3.39 -9.76
C ASP A 597 -28.85 -4.01 -8.38
N ARG A 598 -29.06 -5.33 -8.25
CA ARG A 598 -28.82 -6.18 -7.07
C ARG A 598 -27.60 -5.79 -6.25
N TRP A 599 -26.48 -5.54 -6.91
CA TRP A 599 -25.19 -5.30 -6.26
C TRP A 599 -25.05 -3.91 -5.66
N ASP A 600 -25.83 -2.93 -6.12
CA ASP A 600 -25.91 -1.59 -5.54
C ASP A 600 -26.80 -1.63 -4.29
N CYS A 601 -27.93 -2.34 -4.35
CA CYS A 601 -28.77 -2.64 -3.19
C CYS A 601 -27.98 -3.39 -2.08
N ILE A 602 -27.21 -4.41 -2.45
CA ILE A 602 -26.33 -5.15 -1.51
C ILE A 602 -25.24 -4.24 -0.92
N ALA A 603 -24.68 -3.31 -1.70
CA ALA A 603 -23.67 -2.37 -1.19
C ALA A 603 -24.28 -1.33 -0.21
N ALA A 604 -25.50 -0.85 -0.47
CA ALA A 604 -26.19 0.09 0.40
C ALA A 604 -26.45 -0.48 1.81
N CYS A 605 -26.60 -1.80 1.95
CA CYS A 605 -26.76 -2.47 3.24
C CYS A 605 -25.47 -2.61 4.08
N ILE A 606 -24.29 -2.27 3.54
CA ILE A 606 -22.99 -2.52 4.20
C ILE A 606 -22.18 -1.22 4.29
N PRO A 607 -22.34 -0.42 5.36
CA PRO A 607 -21.62 0.83 5.51
C PRO A 607 -20.10 0.58 5.48
N ASN A 608 -19.39 1.39 4.67
CA ASN A 608 -17.94 1.31 4.37
C ASN A 608 -17.48 0.25 3.35
N ARG A 609 -18.38 -0.47 2.66
CA ARG A 609 -18.01 -1.39 1.55
C ARG A 609 -18.61 -0.96 0.21
N SER A 610 -17.82 -1.04 -0.86
CA SER A 610 -18.31 -0.72 -2.21
C SER A 610 -18.90 -1.95 -2.91
N LYS A 611 -19.71 -1.71 -3.95
CA LYS A 611 -20.18 -2.73 -4.93
C LYS A 611 -19.07 -3.69 -5.35
N LYS A 612 -17.86 -3.16 -5.61
CA LYS A 612 -16.66 -3.89 -6.04
C LYS A 612 -16.05 -4.76 -4.94
N ASP A 613 -16.22 -4.39 -3.66
CA ASP A 613 -15.79 -5.19 -2.52
C ASP A 613 -16.76 -6.33 -2.23
N CYS A 614 -18.07 -6.07 -2.30
CA CYS A 614 -19.10 -7.09 -2.16
C CYS A 614 -18.99 -8.15 -3.25
N LEU A 615 -18.86 -7.73 -4.52
CA LEU A 615 -18.61 -8.61 -5.67
C LEU A 615 -17.37 -9.50 -5.47
N ARG A 616 -16.24 -8.90 -5.09
CA ARG A 616 -14.99 -9.63 -4.86
C ARG A 616 -15.14 -10.64 -3.72
N ARG A 617 -15.76 -10.23 -2.61
CA ARG A 617 -15.97 -11.10 -1.44
C ARG A 617 -16.88 -12.29 -1.76
N VAL A 618 -17.93 -12.12 -2.56
CA VAL A 618 -18.77 -13.24 -2.97
C VAL A 618 -18.03 -14.20 -3.89
N LYS A 619 -17.14 -13.71 -4.78
CA LYS A 619 -16.29 -14.59 -5.59
C LYS A 619 -15.36 -15.45 -4.71
N GLU A 620 -14.68 -14.84 -3.74
CA GLU A 620 -13.85 -15.56 -2.75
C GLU A 620 -14.65 -16.67 -2.03
N LEU A 621 -15.90 -16.39 -1.63
CA LEU A 621 -16.76 -17.35 -0.92
C LEU A 621 -17.24 -18.49 -1.83
N VAL A 622 -17.53 -18.22 -3.11
CA VAL A 622 -17.87 -19.27 -4.09
C VAL A 622 -16.67 -20.17 -4.37
N GLU A 623 -15.48 -19.60 -4.53
CA GLU A 623 -14.23 -20.36 -4.72
C GLU A 623 -13.92 -21.26 -3.50
N LEU A 624 -14.10 -20.74 -2.28
CA LEU A 624 -13.99 -21.52 -1.03
C LEU A 624 -15.02 -22.65 -0.93
N VAL A 625 -16.27 -22.42 -1.35
CA VAL A 625 -17.32 -23.46 -1.35
C VAL A 625 -17.04 -24.55 -2.39
N ASN A 626 -16.54 -24.20 -3.58
CA ASN A 626 -16.18 -25.16 -4.62
C ASN A 626 -14.96 -25.99 -4.19
N SER A 627 -13.89 -25.35 -3.72
CA SER A 627 -12.70 -26.04 -3.18
C SER A 627 -13.07 -26.98 -2.02
N LYS A 628 -14.04 -26.62 -1.17
CA LYS A 628 -14.55 -27.49 -0.10
C LYS A 628 -15.36 -28.67 -0.63
N LYS A 629 -16.15 -28.49 -1.69
CA LYS A 629 -16.87 -29.60 -2.37
C LYS A 629 -15.90 -30.56 -3.04
N GLU A 630 -14.89 -30.04 -3.73
CA GLU A 630 -13.83 -30.83 -4.37
C GLU A 630 -13.06 -31.66 -3.31
N ALA A 631 -12.66 -31.03 -2.20
CA ALA A 631 -12.02 -31.72 -1.08
C ALA A 631 -12.94 -32.75 -0.39
N GLN A 632 -14.26 -32.55 -0.39
CA GLN A 632 -15.22 -33.54 0.12
C GLN A 632 -15.53 -34.66 -0.88
N ALA A 633 -15.39 -34.42 -2.18
CA ALA A 633 -15.51 -35.43 -3.23
C ALA A 633 -14.27 -36.33 -3.29
N ALA A 634 -13.08 -35.78 -3.03
CA ALA A 634 -11.81 -36.53 -2.97
C ALA A 634 -11.60 -37.36 -1.67
N VAL A 635 -12.62 -37.40 -0.79
CA VAL A 635 -12.63 -38.16 0.49
C VAL A 635 -13.78 -39.19 0.50
N LYS A 636 -14.39 -39.43 -0.67
CA LYS A 636 -15.36 -40.50 -0.94
C LYS A 636 -14.83 -41.47 -2.00
#